data_AF-A0A9D3YXV1-F1
#
_entry.id   AF-A0A9D3YXV1-F1
#
_cell.length_a   1.000
_cell.length_b   1.000
_cell.length_c   1.000
_cell.angle_alpha   90.00
_cell.angle_beta   90.00
_cell.angle_gamma   90.00
#
_symmetry.space_group_name_H-M   'P 1'
#
loop_
_entity.id
_entity.type
_entity.pdbx_description
1 polymer ?
#
loop_
_entity_poly.entity_id
_entity_poly.type
_entity_poly.pdbx_seq_one_letter_code
_entity_poly.pdbx_strand_id
1 'polypeptide(L)'
;MLAFAIFAVVFVLVLLAAVVYLYPSSKSPSTIPGLDPVSKEDGNLGDIAKAGSLHEFLMKLHKDYGPVASFWWGPTYTVSICTEDVFKQHTNVFDKPNELFMMFEPVFSLKSIQFANGEDGRARRKHYDTVFTHEAMKRYFLDFQEVADGLVKKWTGLVKEDHIPVSEYMSVFALKAVLLALYGKAMKDDKKVLEFKHIYDNVWSELELRLTEPPTAVRQKKLQEGRDQLRIVIDSILKERKKSPPQHGEELLIDLLLDKEDPDVTFYDSLVYVIGGFHTTGNLLSWCMYFLATHADVQEKVYGEIKTVLGTDDVDHTTINDLVYLRQVLDETLRCAVIAPWAARFQDFDSEIGGHKIPKNTPVIHAIGVASKNEAVFPDPDKFDPDRFDPKSKHLHHLSFVPFGFAGKRKCPGYKFSYVEATVLLVSVLRKFRVMIVDGQVVEPVHGFVTHPSDEIWITISKQIGNISPQYHLVLIKHSRILVNISPQYHLVLSKHSRILVNISPQYHLVLSKHSRILVNISHQYHLVLSKHSRILVNISHQYHLVLSKHRRILVNISPQYHLVLSKHSRILVNISHQYHLVLSKHSRILVNISHQYHLVLSKHSRILVNISHQYHLVLSKHSRILVNISHQYHLVLSKHSRILVNISHQYHLVLSKHSRILVNISHQYHLVLSKRSRILVNISPQYHLVLSKHSRILDHFALPMKLIRTS
;
A
#
# COMPACT_ATOMS: atom_id res chain seq x y z
N MET A 1 3.45 -88.52 -22.36
CA MET A 1 3.65 -88.49 -20.89
C MET A 1 4.81 -87.58 -20.50
N LEU A 2 6.06 -87.92 -20.85
CA LEU A 2 7.24 -87.11 -20.46
C LEU A 2 7.23 -85.68 -21.01
N ALA A 3 6.91 -85.47 -22.29
CA ALA A 3 6.83 -84.13 -22.89
C ALA A 3 5.77 -83.24 -22.23
N PHE A 4 4.65 -83.84 -21.81
CA PHE A 4 3.58 -83.13 -21.09
C PHE A 4 4.00 -82.76 -19.66
N ALA A 5 4.73 -83.66 -18.98
CA ALA A 5 5.30 -83.39 -17.67
C ALA A 5 6.36 -82.27 -17.71
N ILE A 6 7.23 -82.27 -18.73
CA ILE A 6 8.21 -81.20 -18.94
C ILE A 6 7.51 -79.87 -19.20
N PHE A 7 6.50 -79.85 -20.08
CA PHE A 7 5.73 -78.64 -20.35
C PHE A 7 5.03 -78.11 -19.10
N ALA A 8 4.39 -78.98 -18.31
CA ALA A 8 3.70 -78.58 -17.09
C ALA A 8 4.67 -77.99 -16.04
N VAL A 9 5.85 -78.61 -15.86
CA VAL A 9 6.87 -78.11 -14.93
C VAL A 9 7.43 -76.76 -15.40
N VAL A 10 7.74 -76.62 -16.69
CA VAL A 10 8.23 -75.35 -17.25
C VAL A 10 7.17 -74.27 -17.15
N PHE A 11 5.90 -74.57 -17.43
CA PHE A 11 4.80 -73.62 -17.30
C PHE A 11 4.63 -73.13 -15.87
N VAL A 12 4.67 -74.02 -14.87
CA VAL A 12 4.59 -73.66 -13.45
C VAL A 12 5.80 -72.81 -13.03
N LEU A 13 7.01 -73.13 -13.49
CA LEU A 13 8.21 -72.35 -13.19
C LEU A 13 8.16 -70.95 -13.82
N VAL A 14 7.69 -70.82 -15.06
CA VAL A 14 7.48 -69.52 -15.73
C VAL A 14 6.40 -68.71 -15.01
N LEU A 15 5.32 -69.36 -14.57
CA LEU A 15 4.23 -68.70 -13.85
C LEU A 15 4.70 -68.24 -12.46
N LEU A 16 5.49 -69.04 -11.75
CA LEU A 16 6.14 -68.64 -10.50
C LEU A 16 7.14 -67.51 -10.70
N ALA A 17 7.96 -67.56 -11.75
CA ALA A 17 8.89 -66.47 -12.09
C ALA A 17 8.15 -65.18 -12.46
N ALA A 18 7.06 -65.27 -13.22
CA ALA A 18 6.19 -64.15 -13.54
C ALA A 18 5.51 -63.57 -12.29
N VAL A 19 5.03 -64.43 -11.38
CA VAL A 19 4.50 -63.99 -10.08
C VAL A 19 5.59 -63.29 -9.28
N VAL A 20 6.77 -63.88 -9.08
CA VAL A 20 7.87 -63.26 -8.31
C VAL A 20 8.37 -61.96 -8.96
N TYR A 21 8.40 -61.88 -10.29
CA TYR A 21 8.81 -60.67 -11.03
C TYR A 21 7.75 -59.56 -10.99
N LEU A 22 6.46 -59.91 -11.07
CA LEU A 22 5.35 -58.95 -11.06
C LEU A 22 4.86 -58.62 -9.63
N TYR A 23 5.19 -59.43 -8.63
CA TYR A 23 4.76 -59.26 -7.23
C TYR A 23 5.25 -57.95 -6.58
N PRO A 24 6.47 -57.43 -6.86
CA PRO A 24 6.86 -56.09 -6.43
C PRO A 24 6.04 -54.98 -7.12
N SER A 25 5.77 -55.12 -8.42
CA SER A 25 4.96 -54.14 -9.18
C SER A 25 3.47 -54.19 -8.83
N SER A 26 2.95 -55.33 -8.36
CA SER A 26 1.58 -55.46 -7.85
C SER A 26 1.43 -54.97 -6.41
N LYS A 27 2.53 -54.62 -5.73
CA LYS A 27 2.55 -54.12 -4.35
C LYS A 27 2.53 -52.60 -4.23
N SER A 28 2.69 -51.84 -5.32
CA SER A 28 2.39 -50.40 -5.27
C SER A 28 0.87 -50.25 -5.21
N PRO A 29 0.26 -49.94 -4.05
CA PRO A 29 -1.20 -49.96 -3.87
C PRO A 29 -1.88 -48.84 -4.67
N SER A 30 -1.09 -47.94 -5.23
CA SER A 30 -1.50 -46.70 -5.83
C SER A 30 -0.54 -46.33 -6.96
N THR A 31 -1.08 -45.75 -8.02
CA THR A 31 -0.33 -45.11 -9.10
C THR A 31 0.10 -43.67 -8.75
N ILE A 32 -0.32 -43.18 -7.59
CA ILE A 32 -0.08 -41.80 -7.14
C ILE A 32 1.38 -41.68 -6.68
N PRO A 33 2.15 -40.72 -7.20
CA PRO A 33 3.51 -40.47 -6.73
C PRO A 33 3.47 -39.91 -5.31
N GLY A 34 4.48 -40.19 -4.49
CA GLY A 34 4.47 -39.70 -3.12
C GLY A 34 5.60 -40.22 -2.24
N LEU A 35 5.48 -39.93 -0.96
CA LEU A 35 6.46 -40.32 0.05
C LEU A 35 6.03 -41.63 0.72
N ASP A 36 6.95 -42.59 0.74
CA ASP A 36 6.81 -43.82 1.52
C ASP A 36 6.90 -43.53 3.03
N PRO A 37 6.26 -44.34 3.89
CA PRO A 37 6.26 -44.11 5.32
C PRO A 37 7.64 -44.43 5.92
N VAL A 38 8.08 -43.64 6.90
CA VAL A 38 9.32 -43.89 7.65
C VAL A 38 9.16 -45.12 8.56
N SER A 39 7.98 -45.28 9.16
CA SER A 39 7.56 -46.45 9.95
C SER A 39 6.08 -46.74 9.71
N LYS A 40 5.61 -47.95 10.02
CA LYS A 40 4.19 -48.29 9.85
C LYS A 40 3.28 -47.52 10.80
N GLU A 41 3.80 -47.23 11.99
CA GLU A 41 3.07 -46.58 13.07
C GLU A 41 3.02 -45.06 12.88
N ASP A 42 4.16 -44.43 12.56
CA ASP A 42 4.27 -42.97 12.48
C ASP A 42 4.03 -42.42 11.08
N GLY A 43 4.10 -43.26 10.05
CA GLY A 43 3.99 -42.82 8.66
C GLY A 43 5.03 -41.77 8.33
N ASN A 44 4.57 -40.56 7.96
CA ASN A 44 5.39 -39.38 7.68
C ASN A 44 5.21 -38.25 8.71
N LEU A 45 4.66 -38.52 9.90
CA LEU A 45 4.49 -37.50 10.95
C LEU A 45 5.83 -36.85 11.35
N GLY A 46 6.92 -37.63 11.37
CA GLY A 46 8.27 -37.10 11.60
C GLY A 46 8.79 -36.20 10.49
N ASP A 47 8.41 -36.44 9.23
CA ASP A 47 8.76 -35.57 8.11
C ASP A 47 7.98 -34.25 8.14
N ILE A 48 6.71 -34.30 8.57
CA ILE A 48 5.89 -33.12 8.82
C ILE A 48 6.51 -32.26 9.92
N ALA A 49 6.91 -32.86 11.05
CA ALA A 49 7.55 -32.14 12.15
C ALA A 49 8.90 -31.50 11.71
N LYS A 50 9.72 -32.20 10.92
CA LYS A 50 10.97 -31.65 10.36
C LYS A 50 10.75 -30.49 9.40
N ALA A 51 9.62 -30.45 8.70
CA ALA A 51 9.28 -29.36 7.80
C ALA A 51 8.82 -28.09 8.53
N GLY A 52 8.48 -28.18 9.83
CA GLY A 52 7.94 -27.09 10.66
C GLY A 52 6.43 -27.18 10.84
N SER A 53 5.71 -27.51 9.76
CA SER A 53 4.25 -27.63 9.74
C SER A 53 3.76 -28.57 8.64
N LEU A 54 2.47 -28.95 8.70
CA LEU A 54 1.83 -29.66 7.58
C LEU A 54 1.83 -28.81 6.31
N HIS A 55 1.67 -27.48 6.41
CA HIS A 55 1.68 -26.62 5.23
C HIS A 55 3.04 -26.65 4.51
N GLU A 56 4.13 -26.49 5.25
CA GLU A 56 5.49 -26.51 4.70
C GLU A 56 5.86 -27.89 4.15
N PHE A 57 5.42 -28.96 4.82
CA PHE A 57 5.53 -30.32 4.30
C PHE A 57 4.80 -30.47 2.96
N LEU A 58 3.56 -30.00 2.86
CA LEU A 58 2.76 -30.08 1.63
C LEU A 58 3.37 -29.24 0.50
N MET A 59 3.95 -28.07 0.80
CA MET A 59 4.69 -27.27 -0.18
C MET A 59 5.85 -28.06 -0.78
N LYS A 60 6.64 -28.75 0.05
CA LYS A 60 7.73 -29.62 -0.40
C LYS A 60 7.22 -30.84 -1.18
N LEU A 61 6.20 -31.52 -0.65
CA LEU A 61 5.60 -32.70 -1.27
C LEU A 61 5.13 -32.39 -2.70
N HIS A 62 4.39 -31.30 -2.88
CA HIS A 62 3.86 -30.92 -4.19
C HIS A 62 4.92 -30.36 -5.14
N LYS A 63 5.99 -29.78 -4.62
CA LYS A 63 7.16 -29.42 -5.42
C LYS A 63 7.85 -30.65 -6.03
N ASP A 64 7.93 -31.74 -5.27
CA ASP A 64 8.65 -32.95 -5.67
C ASP A 64 7.79 -33.90 -6.53
N TYR A 65 6.49 -34.01 -6.24
CA TYR A 65 5.61 -35.02 -6.84
C TYR A 65 4.47 -34.47 -7.71
N GLY A 66 4.31 -33.15 -7.81
CA GLY A 66 3.32 -32.51 -8.67
C GLY A 66 1.93 -32.36 -8.04
N PRO A 67 0.86 -32.19 -8.86
CA PRO A 67 -0.44 -31.72 -8.39
C PRO A 67 -1.27 -32.75 -7.59
N VAL A 68 -0.94 -34.04 -7.69
CA VAL A 68 -1.53 -35.12 -6.90
C VAL A 68 -0.38 -35.91 -6.28
N ALA A 69 -0.31 -35.96 -4.96
CA ALA A 69 0.77 -36.63 -4.24
C ALA A 69 0.22 -37.44 -3.07
N SER A 70 0.89 -38.52 -2.68
CA SER A 70 0.51 -39.32 -1.51
C SER A 70 1.56 -39.29 -0.40
N PHE A 71 1.11 -39.53 0.83
CA PHE A 71 1.95 -39.74 2.01
C PHE A 71 1.14 -40.50 3.07
N TRP A 72 1.76 -40.80 4.21
CA TRP A 72 1.12 -41.53 5.31
C TRP A 72 0.94 -40.66 6.55
N TRP A 73 -0.30 -40.48 6.99
CA TRP A 73 -0.66 -39.81 8.25
C TRP A 73 -0.77 -40.85 9.35
N GLY A 74 0.33 -41.09 10.07
CA GLY A 74 0.45 -42.29 10.90
C GLY A 74 0.24 -43.55 10.02
N PRO A 75 -0.65 -44.47 10.40
CA PRO A 75 -0.94 -45.66 9.59
C PRO A 75 -1.89 -45.39 8.41
N THR A 76 -2.40 -44.15 8.25
CA THR A 76 -3.45 -43.83 7.28
C THR A 76 -2.85 -43.31 5.97
N TYR A 77 -3.01 -44.07 4.89
CA TYR A 77 -2.66 -43.63 3.53
C TYR A 77 -3.50 -42.41 3.15
N THR A 78 -2.84 -41.31 2.78
CA THR A 78 -3.46 -40.01 2.54
C THR A 78 -3.01 -39.45 1.19
N VAL A 79 -3.96 -38.88 0.45
CA VAL A 79 -3.71 -38.20 -0.82
C VAL A 79 -3.81 -36.70 -0.60
N SER A 80 -2.95 -35.92 -1.25
CA SER A 80 -3.01 -34.46 -1.27
C SER A 80 -3.10 -33.93 -2.70
N ILE A 81 -3.86 -32.87 -2.88
CA ILE A 81 -4.10 -32.22 -4.17
C ILE A 81 -3.92 -30.70 -4.05
N CYS A 82 -3.38 -30.02 -5.08
CA CYS A 82 -2.98 -28.61 -4.96
C CYS A 82 -3.24 -27.67 -6.16
N THR A 83 -4.02 -28.08 -7.16
CA THR A 83 -4.37 -27.20 -8.31
C THR A 83 -5.87 -27.17 -8.59
N GLU A 84 -6.33 -26.11 -9.27
CA GLU A 84 -7.73 -25.92 -9.64
C GLU A 84 -8.32 -27.10 -10.45
N ASP A 85 -7.52 -27.72 -11.31
CA ASP A 85 -7.94 -28.83 -12.18
C ASP A 85 -8.28 -30.09 -11.39
N VAL A 86 -7.48 -30.41 -10.38
CA VAL A 86 -7.70 -31.56 -9.50
C VAL A 86 -8.69 -31.24 -8.39
N PHE A 87 -8.75 -29.99 -7.91
CA PHE A 87 -9.82 -29.53 -7.02
C PHE A 87 -11.19 -29.71 -7.67
N LYS A 88 -11.33 -29.37 -8.95
CA LYS A 88 -12.58 -29.53 -9.72
C LYS A 88 -13.09 -30.97 -9.73
N GLN A 89 -12.18 -31.94 -9.72
CA GLN A 89 -12.51 -33.37 -9.72
C GLN A 89 -12.99 -33.87 -8.35
N HIS A 90 -12.80 -33.09 -7.29
CA HIS A 90 -13.14 -33.45 -5.91
C HIS A 90 -14.03 -32.40 -5.20
N THR A 91 -14.92 -31.74 -5.95
CA THR A 91 -15.82 -30.70 -5.40
C THR A 91 -17.08 -31.24 -4.73
N ASN A 92 -17.53 -32.44 -5.10
CA ASN A 92 -18.85 -32.98 -4.73
C ASN A 92 -18.81 -33.92 -3.52
N VAL A 93 -17.95 -33.60 -2.54
CA VAL A 93 -17.75 -34.40 -1.33
C VAL A 93 -18.12 -33.60 -0.08
N PHE A 94 -18.57 -34.29 0.97
CA PHE A 94 -19.02 -33.67 2.22
C PHE A 94 -18.23 -34.15 3.44
N ASP A 95 -18.01 -35.46 3.56
CA ASP A 95 -17.53 -36.05 4.80
C ASP A 95 -16.04 -35.74 5.07
N LYS A 96 -15.69 -35.57 6.34
CA LYS A 96 -14.33 -35.28 6.81
C LYS A 96 -13.68 -36.54 7.39
N PRO A 97 -12.43 -36.86 7.02
CA PRO A 97 -11.72 -38.02 7.57
C PRO A 97 -11.33 -37.73 9.01
N ASN A 98 -11.93 -38.43 9.97
CA ASN A 98 -11.77 -38.15 11.40
C ASN A 98 -10.30 -38.26 11.83
N GLU A 99 -9.56 -39.19 11.23
CA GLU A 99 -8.15 -39.49 11.49
C GLU A 99 -7.26 -38.25 11.35
N LEU A 100 -7.54 -37.37 10.38
CA LEU A 100 -6.80 -36.13 10.14
C LEU A 100 -7.20 -34.99 11.09
N PHE A 101 -8.29 -35.14 11.84
CA PHE A 101 -8.83 -34.11 12.73
C PHE A 101 -8.87 -34.55 14.20
N MET A 102 -8.36 -35.75 14.54
CA MET A 102 -8.37 -36.30 15.91
C MET A 102 -7.69 -35.38 16.93
N MET A 103 -6.73 -34.56 16.50
CA MET A 103 -6.11 -33.54 17.34
C MET A 103 -7.12 -32.60 18.01
N PHE A 104 -8.30 -32.37 17.42
CA PHE A 104 -9.34 -31.49 17.97
C PHE A 104 -10.31 -32.19 18.93
N GLU A 105 -10.29 -33.52 18.99
CA GLU A 105 -11.19 -34.32 19.84
C GLU A 105 -11.19 -33.87 21.31
N PRO A 106 -10.03 -33.57 21.94
CA PRO A 106 -10.01 -33.19 23.35
C PRO A 106 -10.79 -31.92 23.68
N VAL A 107 -11.04 -31.04 22.69
CA VAL A 107 -11.83 -29.80 22.87
C VAL A 107 -13.25 -29.99 22.37
N PHE A 108 -13.42 -30.56 21.16
CA PHE A 108 -14.73 -30.63 20.51
C PHE A 108 -15.50 -31.92 20.75
N SER A 109 -14.88 -33.00 21.21
CA SER A 109 -15.48 -34.35 21.25
C SER A 109 -15.91 -34.88 19.86
N LEU A 110 -15.94 -36.20 19.71
CA LEU A 110 -16.45 -36.89 18.52
C LEU A 110 -17.95 -36.64 18.26
N LYS A 111 -18.71 -36.16 19.25
CA LYS A 111 -20.15 -35.86 19.11
C LYS A 111 -20.45 -34.57 18.33
N SER A 112 -19.44 -33.72 18.13
CA SER A 112 -19.63 -32.40 17.55
C SER A 112 -19.79 -32.39 16.02
N ILE A 113 -20.31 -31.29 15.51
CA ILE A 113 -20.44 -30.97 14.08
C ILE A 113 -19.11 -30.97 13.33
N GLN A 114 -17.98 -30.90 14.04
CA GLN A 114 -16.65 -31.08 13.46
C GLN A 114 -16.47 -32.51 12.92
N PHE A 115 -16.97 -33.52 13.64
CA PHE A 115 -16.84 -34.95 13.31
C PHE A 115 -18.14 -35.58 12.77
N ALA A 116 -19.27 -34.87 12.82
CA ALA A 116 -20.55 -35.34 12.28
C ALA A 116 -20.51 -35.49 10.75
N ASN A 117 -20.59 -36.73 10.25
CA ASN A 117 -20.59 -37.07 8.83
C ASN A 117 -21.97 -37.63 8.40
N GLY A 118 -22.10 -38.00 7.13
CA GLY A 118 -23.30 -38.65 6.60
C GLY A 118 -24.55 -37.78 6.69
N GLU A 119 -25.68 -38.42 6.93
CA GLU A 119 -26.98 -37.76 7.03
C GLU A 119 -27.07 -36.80 8.21
N ASP A 120 -26.57 -37.19 9.39
CA ASP A 120 -26.57 -36.35 10.60
C ASP A 120 -25.79 -35.05 10.37
N GLY A 121 -24.55 -35.15 9.87
CA GLY A 121 -23.75 -33.97 9.55
C GLY A 121 -24.44 -33.03 8.55
N ARG A 122 -25.06 -33.60 7.50
CA ARG A 122 -25.81 -32.83 6.50
C ARG A 122 -27.06 -32.16 7.09
N ALA A 123 -27.81 -32.86 7.94
CA ALA A 123 -29.01 -32.35 8.59
C ALA A 123 -28.67 -31.20 9.56
N ARG A 124 -27.66 -31.40 10.42
CA ARG A 124 -27.17 -30.36 11.35
C ARG A 124 -26.69 -29.12 10.60
N ARG A 125 -25.86 -29.27 9.55
CA ARG A 125 -25.41 -28.13 8.72
C ARG A 125 -26.57 -27.40 8.05
N LYS A 126 -27.55 -28.14 7.50
CA LYS A 126 -28.75 -27.54 6.90
C LYS A 126 -29.52 -26.69 7.90
N HIS A 127 -29.56 -27.11 9.17
CA HIS A 127 -30.26 -26.40 10.23
C HIS A 127 -29.44 -25.22 10.80
N TYR A 128 -28.20 -25.47 11.24
CA TYR A 128 -27.36 -24.47 11.90
C TYR A 128 -26.95 -23.33 10.96
N ASP A 129 -26.69 -23.60 9.69
CA ASP A 129 -26.22 -22.57 8.75
C ASP A 129 -27.29 -21.51 8.42
N THR A 130 -28.54 -21.71 8.86
CA THR A 130 -29.64 -20.73 8.68
C THR A 130 -29.41 -19.41 9.40
N VAL A 131 -28.59 -19.41 10.46
CA VAL A 131 -28.19 -18.19 11.18
C VAL A 131 -27.19 -17.34 10.38
N PHE A 132 -26.68 -17.86 9.27
CA PHE A 132 -25.79 -17.15 8.35
C PHE A 132 -26.48 -16.74 7.04
N THR A 133 -27.81 -16.65 7.03
CA THR A 133 -28.60 -16.19 5.87
C THR A 133 -28.39 -14.69 5.59
N HIS A 134 -28.76 -14.25 4.39
CA HIS A 134 -28.67 -12.84 4.01
C HIS A 134 -29.48 -11.92 4.94
N GLU A 135 -30.65 -12.38 5.41
CA GLU A 135 -31.48 -11.61 6.34
C GLU A 135 -30.83 -11.51 7.72
N ALA A 136 -30.27 -12.61 8.24
CA ALA A 136 -29.51 -12.58 9.49
C ALA A 136 -28.31 -11.63 9.41
N MET A 137 -27.59 -11.58 8.28
CA MET A 137 -26.44 -10.68 8.10
C MET A 137 -26.81 -9.20 8.28
N LYS A 138 -28.01 -8.77 7.86
CA LYS A 138 -28.45 -7.37 8.01
C LYS A 138 -28.44 -6.91 9.47
N ARG A 139 -28.81 -7.80 10.41
CA ARG A 139 -28.78 -7.52 11.84
C ARG A 139 -27.35 -7.39 12.36
N TYR A 140 -26.46 -8.28 11.91
CA TYR A 140 -25.08 -8.33 12.39
C TYR A 140 -24.25 -7.10 12.01
N PHE A 141 -24.58 -6.38 10.92
CA PHE A 141 -23.94 -5.10 10.61
C PHE A 141 -24.02 -4.11 11.79
N LEU A 142 -25.19 -4.00 12.44
CA LEU A 142 -25.40 -3.08 13.55
C LEU A 142 -24.60 -3.50 14.79
N ASP A 143 -24.60 -4.81 15.10
CA ASP A 143 -23.83 -5.34 16.23
C ASP A 143 -22.34 -5.14 16.02
N PHE A 144 -21.82 -5.41 14.81
CA PHE A 144 -20.41 -5.19 14.50
C PHE A 144 -20.02 -3.72 14.52
N GLN A 145 -20.91 -2.83 14.05
CA GLN A 145 -20.67 -1.38 14.11
C GLN A 145 -20.59 -0.92 15.57
N GLU A 146 -21.49 -1.39 16.45
CA GLU A 146 -21.43 -1.08 17.88
C GLU A 146 -20.10 -1.55 18.52
N VAL A 147 -19.63 -2.75 18.18
CA VAL A 147 -18.35 -3.28 18.67
C VAL A 147 -17.17 -2.47 18.12
N ALA A 148 -17.19 -2.13 16.83
CA ALA A 148 -16.12 -1.39 16.16
C ALA A 148 -16.03 0.05 16.71
N ASP A 149 -17.15 0.71 16.95
CA ASP A 149 -17.22 2.03 17.57
C ASP A 149 -16.63 2.03 18.98
N GLY A 150 -16.89 0.97 19.74
CA GLY A 150 -16.28 0.75 21.06
C GLY A 150 -14.74 0.72 20.98
N LEU A 151 -14.19 -0.02 20.03
CA LEU A 151 -12.74 -0.08 19.80
C LEU A 151 -12.19 1.28 19.34
N VAL A 152 -12.81 1.92 18.37
CA VAL A 152 -12.42 3.24 17.85
C VAL A 152 -12.42 4.29 18.96
N LYS A 153 -13.43 4.26 19.84
CA LYS A 153 -13.51 5.15 21.00
C LYS A 153 -12.34 4.92 21.95
N LYS A 154 -11.98 3.66 22.22
CA LYS A 154 -10.81 3.30 23.04
C LYS A 154 -9.52 3.86 22.42
N TRP A 155 -9.33 3.66 21.12
CA TRP A 155 -8.13 4.13 20.40
C TRP A 155 -8.07 5.65 20.24
N THR A 156 -9.20 6.36 20.27
CA THR A 156 -9.23 7.84 20.19
C THR A 156 -8.53 8.51 21.38
N GLY A 157 -8.48 7.83 22.54
CA GLY A 157 -7.79 8.28 23.74
C GLY A 157 -6.29 8.05 23.75
N LEU A 158 -5.75 7.28 22.79
CA LEU A 158 -4.33 6.96 22.70
C LEU A 158 -3.53 8.10 22.07
N VAL A 159 -2.26 8.22 22.45
CA VAL A 159 -1.28 9.13 21.84
C VAL A 159 -0.50 8.40 20.75
N LYS A 160 0.22 9.15 19.90
CA LYS A 160 0.86 8.59 18.69
C LYS A 160 1.96 7.58 19.05
N GLU A 161 2.58 7.77 20.20
CA GLU A 161 3.68 6.97 20.73
C GLU A 161 3.20 5.67 21.40
N ASP A 162 1.89 5.50 21.60
CA ASP A 162 1.34 4.29 22.21
C ASP A 162 1.44 3.11 21.23
N HIS A 163 2.02 2.01 21.70
CA HIS A 163 2.08 0.75 20.97
C HIS A 163 0.80 -0.04 21.23
N ILE A 164 0.14 -0.48 20.15
CA ILE A 164 -1.12 -1.21 20.19
C ILE A 164 -0.86 -2.68 19.83
N PRO A 165 -1.20 -3.64 20.71
CA PRO A 165 -1.13 -5.08 20.42
C PRO A 165 -2.29 -5.47 19.50
N VAL A 166 -2.03 -5.55 18.19
CA VAL A 166 -3.07 -5.76 17.18
C VAL A 166 -3.76 -7.11 17.36
N SER A 167 -3.00 -8.19 17.55
CA SER A 167 -3.56 -9.53 17.65
C SER A 167 -4.50 -9.69 18.82
N GLU A 168 -4.16 -9.13 19.99
CA GLU A 168 -5.06 -9.07 21.14
C GLU A 168 -6.37 -8.34 20.79
N TYR A 169 -6.29 -7.14 20.23
CA TYR A 169 -7.47 -6.34 19.89
C TYR A 169 -8.35 -7.00 18.82
N MET A 170 -7.75 -7.54 17.76
CA MET A 170 -8.48 -8.18 16.66
C MET A 170 -9.15 -9.47 17.13
N SER A 171 -8.47 -10.24 17.98
CA SER A 171 -9.02 -11.46 18.59
C SER A 171 -10.22 -11.16 19.49
N VAL A 172 -10.13 -10.15 20.36
CA VAL A 172 -11.24 -9.74 21.24
C VAL A 172 -12.40 -9.16 20.45
N PHE A 173 -12.13 -8.37 19.41
CA PHE A 173 -13.16 -7.87 18.49
C PHE A 173 -13.93 -9.03 17.86
N ALA A 174 -13.22 -9.96 17.22
CA ALA A 174 -13.83 -11.09 16.52
C ALA A 174 -14.59 -12.01 17.50
N LEU A 175 -14.07 -12.19 18.71
CA LEU A 175 -14.75 -12.97 19.74
C LEU A 175 -16.05 -12.28 20.16
N LYS A 176 -16.04 -10.98 20.43
CA LYS A 176 -17.24 -10.24 20.82
C LYS A 176 -18.29 -10.30 19.71
N ALA A 177 -17.89 -10.08 18.47
CA ALA A 177 -18.76 -10.12 17.30
C ALA A 177 -19.42 -11.50 17.12
N VAL A 178 -18.65 -12.59 17.17
CA VAL A 178 -19.23 -13.95 17.05
C VAL A 178 -20.12 -14.30 18.24
N LEU A 179 -19.74 -13.93 19.46
CA LEU A 179 -20.55 -14.21 20.65
C LEU A 179 -21.87 -13.45 20.61
N LEU A 180 -21.89 -12.19 20.17
CA LEU A 180 -23.14 -11.46 19.96
C LEU A 180 -24.01 -12.11 18.88
N ALA A 181 -23.41 -12.55 17.78
CA ALA A 181 -24.14 -13.17 16.68
C ALA A 181 -24.73 -14.54 17.02
N LEU A 182 -24.06 -15.33 17.88
CA LEU A 182 -24.47 -16.68 18.21
C LEU A 182 -25.26 -16.77 19.52
N TYR A 183 -24.94 -15.92 20.52
CA TYR A 183 -25.50 -15.95 21.87
C TYR A 183 -26.32 -14.71 22.23
N GLY A 184 -26.24 -13.65 21.42
CA GLY A 184 -27.04 -12.45 21.58
C GLY A 184 -26.56 -11.56 22.73
N LYS A 185 -27.48 -10.75 23.25
CA LYS A 185 -27.20 -9.67 24.22
C LYS A 185 -26.62 -10.17 25.56
N ALA A 186 -26.71 -11.46 25.86
CA ALA A 186 -26.07 -12.07 27.02
C ALA A 186 -24.54 -11.82 27.05
N MET A 187 -23.93 -11.66 25.87
CA MET A 187 -22.50 -11.39 25.66
C MET A 187 -22.19 -9.94 25.27
N LYS A 188 -23.09 -8.99 25.60
CA LYS A 188 -22.86 -7.55 25.37
C LYS A 188 -21.83 -6.92 26.32
N ASP A 189 -21.71 -7.46 27.53
CA ASP A 189 -20.74 -7.01 28.55
C ASP A 189 -19.32 -7.47 28.20
N ASP A 190 -18.42 -6.51 28.01
CA ASP A 190 -17.00 -6.75 27.72
C ASP A 190 -16.31 -7.62 28.77
N LYS A 191 -16.72 -7.53 30.04
CA LYS A 191 -16.12 -8.35 31.11
C LYS A 191 -16.40 -9.83 30.89
N LYS A 192 -17.63 -10.19 30.50
CA LYS A 192 -17.99 -11.57 30.20
C LYS A 192 -17.27 -12.10 28.96
N VAL A 193 -17.07 -11.25 27.95
CA VAL A 193 -16.30 -11.60 26.75
C VAL A 193 -14.84 -11.88 27.11
N LEU A 194 -14.22 -11.04 27.94
CA LEU A 194 -12.84 -11.23 28.39
C LEU A 194 -12.69 -12.46 29.30
N GLU A 195 -13.67 -12.73 30.17
CA GLU A 195 -13.70 -13.96 30.97
C GLU A 195 -13.79 -15.20 30.07
N PHE A 196 -14.71 -15.20 29.08
CA PHE A 196 -14.80 -16.28 28.10
C PHE A 196 -13.50 -16.47 27.34
N LYS A 197 -12.86 -15.38 26.88
CA LYS A 197 -11.57 -15.41 26.19
C LYS A 197 -10.49 -16.05 27.05
N HIS A 198 -10.40 -15.66 28.32
CA HIS A 198 -9.40 -16.20 29.24
C HIS A 198 -9.56 -17.71 29.45
N ILE A 199 -10.80 -18.19 29.66
CA ILE A 199 -11.09 -19.62 29.79
C ILE A 199 -10.75 -20.34 28.49
N TYR A 200 -11.14 -19.77 27.36
CA TYR A 200 -10.82 -20.31 26.04
C TYR A 200 -9.31 -20.44 25.82
N ASP A 201 -8.53 -19.42 26.14
CA ASP A 201 -7.07 -19.43 25.93
C ASP A 201 -6.39 -20.53 26.72
N ASN A 202 -6.87 -20.79 27.94
CA ASN A 202 -6.41 -21.91 28.75
C ASN A 202 -6.71 -23.26 28.09
N VAL A 203 -7.89 -23.42 27.50
CA VAL A 203 -8.30 -24.65 26.78
C VAL A 203 -7.50 -24.81 25.49
N TRP A 204 -7.34 -23.74 24.72
CA TRP A 204 -6.68 -23.77 23.42
C TRP A 204 -5.18 -23.95 23.52
N SER A 205 -4.52 -23.29 24.48
CA SER A 205 -3.07 -23.47 24.72
C SER A 205 -2.74 -24.94 25.05
N GLU A 206 -3.60 -25.63 25.81
CA GLU A 206 -3.40 -27.04 26.09
C GLU A 206 -3.59 -27.94 24.86
N LEU A 207 -4.44 -27.53 23.91
CA LEU A 207 -4.62 -28.21 22.62
C LEU A 207 -3.36 -28.07 21.76
N GLU A 208 -2.80 -26.86 21.65
CA GLU A 208 -1.61 -26.59 20.84
C GLU A 208 -0.38 -27.33 21.40
N LEU A 209 -0.20 -27.33 22.72
CA LEU A 209 0.87 -28.09 23.36
C LEU A 209 0.77 -29.61 23.14
N ARG A 210 -0.39 -30.16 22.74
CA ARG A 210 -0.50 -31.60 22.37
C ARG A 210 0.09 -31.91 21.01
N LEU A 211 0.35 -30.89 20.17
CA LEU A 211 0.99 -31.07 18.88
C LEU A 211 2.50 -31.37 19.03
N THR A 212 3.11 -30.88 20.10
CA THR A 212 4.55 -31.01 20.35
C THR A 212 4.88 -31.94 21.52
N GLU A 213 3.96 -32.09 22.50
CA GLU A 213 4.22 -32.83 23.73
C GLU A 213 3.03 -33.70 24.17
N PRO A 214 3.29 -34.91 24.71
CA PRO A 214 2.22 -35.76 25.26
C PRO A 214 1.57 -35.10 26.50
N PRO A 215 0.24 -35.23 26.68
CA PRO A 215 -0.47 -34.56 27.77
C PRO A 215 -0.20 -35.23 29.13
N THR A 216 0.19 -34.43 30.13
CA THR A 216 0.32 -34.90 31.53
C THR A 216 -1.03 -34.92 32.25
N ALA A 217 -1.13 -35.64 33.37
CA ALA A 217 -2.36 -35.67 34.19
C ALA A 217 -2.80 -34.27 34.65
N VAL A 218 -1.85 -33.39 34.97
CA VAL A 218 -2.12 -31.99 35.36
C VAL A 218 -2.71 -31.20 34.19
N ARG A 219 -2.12 -31.33 32.99
CA ARG A 219 -2.59 -30.68 31.76
C ARG A 219 -3.98 -31.18 31.36
N GLN A 220 -4.25 -32.48 31.49
CA GLN A 220 -5.56 -33.06 31.25
C GLN A 220 -6.62 -32.51 32.22
N LYS A 221 -6.29 -32.40 33.50
CA LYS A 221 -7.17 -31.82 34.50
C LYS A 221 -7.50 -30.35 34.19
N LYS A 222 -6.49 -29.55 33.85
CA LYS A 222 -6.66 -28.13 33.47
C LYS A 222 -7.56 -27.97 32.24
N LEU A 223 -7.36 -28.82 31.22
CA LEU A 223 -8.23 -28.84 30.04
C LEU A 223 -9.69 -29.13 30.43
N GLN A 224 -9.92 -30.13 31.29
CA GLN A 224 -11.26 -30.49 31.74
C GLN A 224 -11.91 -29.34 32.53
N GLU A 225 -11.20 -28.75 33.49
CA GLU A 225 -11.68 -27.60 34.28
C GLU A 225 -12.06 -26.42 33.37
N GLY A 226 -11.25 -26.10 32.36
CA GLY A 226 -11.57 -25.05 31.38
C GLY A 226 -12.81 -25.37 30.54
N ARG A 227 -13.00 -26.63 30.13
CA ARG A 227 -14.22 -27.06 29.40
C ARG A 227 -15.46 -26.96 30.28
N ASP A 228 -15.36 -27.35 31.54
CA ASP A 228 -16.47 -27.26 32.49
C ASP A 228 -16.86 -25.80 32.74
N GLN A 229 -15.89 -24.89 32.82
CA GLN A 229 -16.13 -23.45 32.91
C GLN A 229 -16.83 -22.89 31.65
N LEU A 230 -16.38 -23.25 30.44
CA LEU A 230 -17.06 -22.86 29.20
C LEU A 230 -18.49 -23.41 29.16
N ARG A 231 -18.71 -24.63 29.64
CA ARG A 231 -20.03 -25.26 29.71
C ARG A 231 -20.96 -24.50 30.63
N ILE A 232 -20.49 -24.09 31.82
CA ILE A 232 -21.28 -23.27 32.75
C ILE A 232 -21.75 -21.97 32.08
N VAL A 233 -20.88 -21.30 31.31
CA VAL A 233 -21.24 -20.07 30.59
C VAL A 233 -22.32 -20.36 29.54
N ILE A 234 -22.13 -21.37 28.70
CA ILE A 234 -23.10 -21.73 27.63
C ILE A 234 -24.45 -22.17 28.24
N ASP A 235 -24.44 -22.98 29.31
CA ASP A 235 -25.65 -23.42 30.01
C ASP A 235 -26.41 -22.26 30.65
N SER A 236 -25.69 -21.25 31.15
CA SER A 236 -26.32 -20.03 31.66
C SER A 236 -27.07 -19.28 30.56
N ILE A 237 -26.48 -19.19 29.37
CA ILE A 237 -27.09 -18.52 28.20
C ILE A 237 -28.32 -19.32 27.73
N LEU A 238 -28.21 -20.64 27.63
CA LEU A 238 -29.34 -21.51 27.27
C LEU A 238 -30.52 -21.34 28.23
N LYS A 239 -30.26 -21.28 29.54
CA LYS A 239 -31.28 -21.03 30.57
C LYS A 239 -31.95 -19.66 30.41
N GLU A 240 -31.20 -18.64 30.04
CA GLU A 240 -31.74 -17.29 29.78
C GLU A 240 -32.62 -17.29 28.52
N ARG A 241 -32.13 -17.85 27.41
CA ARG A 241 -32.85 -17.93 26.14
C ARG A 241 -34.14 -18.74 26.26
N LYS A 242 -34.14 -19.83 27.04
CA LYS A 242 -35.36 -20.61 27.31
C LYS A 242 -36.43 -19.82 28.08
N LYS A 243 -36.04 -18.87 28.94
CA LYS A 243 -36.98 -17.98 29.65
C LYS A 243 -37.48 -16.82 28.78
N SER A 244 -36.75 -16.47 27.73
CA SER A 244 -37.10 -15.39 26.81
C SER A 244 -36.84 -15.82 25.37
N PRO A 245 -37.73 -16.66 24.81
CA PRO A 245 -37.56 -17.18 23.45
C PRO A 245 -37.53 -16.05 22.41
N PRO A 246 -36.74 -16.20 21.32
CA PRO A 246 -36.72 -15.22 20.23
C PRO A 246 -38.06 -15.14 19.50
N GLN A 247 -38.29 -14.00 18.82
CA GLN A 247 -39.33 -13.93 17.80
C GLN A 247 -38.89 -14.71 16.55
N HIS A 248 -39.85 -15.13 15.74
CA HIS A 248 -39.56 -15.82 14.50
C HIS A 248 -38.74 -14.95 13.54
N GLY A 249 -37.65 -15.50 13.00
CA GLY A 249 -36.69 -14.79 12.16
C GLY A 249 -35.55 -14.11 12.95
N GLU A 250 -35.62 -14.10 14.28
CA GLU A 250 -34.57 -13.56 15.15
C GLU A 250 -33.69 -14.63 15.80
N GLU A 251 -33.94 -15.91 15.50
CA GLU A 251 -33.23 -17.04 16.07
C GLU A 251 -31.70 -16.92 15.84
N LEU A 252 -30.95 -17.28 16.87
CA LEU A 252 -29.50 -17.38 16.90
C LEU A 252 -29.12 -18.86 16.98
N LEU A 253 -27.83 -19.17 16.84
CA LEU A 253 -27.37 -20.56 16.90
C LEU A 253 -27.77 -21.23 18.21
N ILE A 254 -27.65 -20.51 19.33
CA ILE A 254 -27.98 -21.07 20.64
C ILE A 254 -29.44 -21.50 20.77
N ASP A 255 -30.35 -20.85 20.03
CA ASP A 255 -31.78 -21.21 20.04
C ASP A 255 -32.03 -22.48 19.25
N LEU A 256 -31.33 -22.67 18.13
CA LEU A 256 -31.37 -23.88 17.32
C LEU A 256 -30.83 -25.12 18.05
N LEU A 257 -30.12 -24.90 19.16
CA LEU A 257 -29.54 -25.95 20.00
C LEU A 257 -30.36 -26.23 21.27
N LEU A 258 -31.42 -25.46 21.56
CA LEU A 258 -32.26 -25.64 22.76
C LEU A 258 -33.02 -26.98 22.76
N ASP A 259 -33.41 -27.47 21.58
CA ASP A 259 -34.27 -28.65 21.41
C ASP A 259 -33.48 -29.96 21.26
N LYS A 260 -32.15 -29.93 21.46
CA LYS A 260 -31.33 -31.14 21.38
C LYS A 260 -31.45 -31.97 22.65
N GLU A 261 -31.70 -33.27 22.47
CA GLU A 261 -31.84 -34.21 23.58
C GLU A 261 -30.50 -34.46 24.32
N ASP A 262 -29.36 -34.41 23.61
CA ASP A 262 -28.04 -34.60 24.20
C ASP A 262 -27.37 -33.25 24.53
N PRO A 263 -27.21 -32.89 25.82
CA PRO A 263 -26.56 -31.65 26.23
C PRO A 263 -25.10 -31.53 25.78
N ASP A 264 -24.40 -32.65 25.56
CA ASP A 264 -23.03 -32.62 25.03
C ASP A 264 -23.02 -32.13 23.59
N VAL A 265 -23.99 -32.56 22.77
CA VAL A 265 -24.13 -32.12 21.38
C VAL A 265 -24.36 -30.61 21.35
N THR A 266 -25.27 -30.09 22.18
CA THR A 266 -25.51 -28.66 22.33
C THR A 266 -24.22 -27.90 22.66
N PHE A 267 -23.51 -28.32 23.71
CA PHE A 267 -22.29 -27.65 24.15
C PHE A 267 -21.20 -27.65 23.05
N TYR A 268 -20.91 -28.81 22.47
CA TYR A 268 -19.82 -28.94 21.53
C TYR A 268 -20.11 -28.34 20.14
N ASP A 269 -21.34 -28.47 19.64
CA ASP A 269 -21.73 -27.83 18.38
C ASP A 269 -21.65 -26.30 18.51
N SER A 270 -22.11 -25.75 19.63
CA SER A 270 -21.99 -24.33 19.96
C SER A 270 -20.53 -23.88 19.98
N LEU A 271 -19.67 -24.64 20.65
CA LEU A 271 -18.25 -24.33 20.80
C LEU A 271 -17.50 -24.35 19.46
N VAL A 272 -17.81 -25.30 18.56
CA VAL A 272 -17.20 -25.35 17.22
C VAL A 272 -17.50 -24.09 16.41
N TYR A 273 -18.73 -23.57 16.45
CA TYR A 273 -19.09 -22.36 15.71
C TYR A 273 -18.46 -21.10 16.30
N VAL A 274 -18.39 -20.97 17.63
CA VAL A 274 -17.69 -19.85 18.28
C VAL A 274 -16.22 -19.88 17.86
N ILE A 275 -15.51 -20.97 18.14
CA ILE A 275 -14.06 -21.09 17.88
C ILE A 275 -13.78 -20.91 16.38
N GLY A 276 -14.55 -21.57 15.51
CA GLY A 276 -14.38 -21.42 14.07
C GLY A 276 -14.55 -19.97 13.57
N GLY A 277 -15.43 -19.20 14.20
CA GLY A 277 -15.72 -17.82 13.83
C GLY A 277 -14.64 -16.84 14.26
N PHE A 278 -14.26 -16.80 15.53
CA PHE A 278 -13.35 -15.74 15.99
C PHE A 278 -11.87 -16.03 15.77
N HIS A 279 -11.44 -17.30 15.84
CA HIS A 279 -10.01 -17.62 15.73
C HIS A 279 -9.50 -17.35 14.31
N THR A 280 -10.32 -17.65 13.29
CA THR A 280 -9.97 -17.39 11.89
C THR A 280 -10.12 -15.92 11.52
N THR A 281 -11.24 -15.27 11.86
CA THR A 281 -11.42 -13.84 11.56
C THR A 281 -10.47 -12.94 12.35
N GLY A 282 -10.17 -13.28 13.61
CA GLY A 282 -9.21 -12.54 14.42
C GLY A 282 -7.83 -12.50 13.77
N ASN A 283 -7.33 -13.65 13.30
CA ASN A 283 -6.05 -13.71 12.57
C ASN A 283 -6.13 -13.02 11.20
N LEU A 284 -7.24 -13.16 10.45
CA LEU A 284 -7.46 -12.41 9.21
C LEU A 284 -7.30 -10.90 9.44
N LEU A 285 -7.94 -10.39 10.49
CA LEU A 285 -7.88 -8.98 10.87
C LEU A 285 -6.47 -8.56 11.30
N SER A 286 -5.77 -9.38 12.09
CA SER A 286 -4.38 -9.11 12.50
C SER A 286 -3.45 -8.99 11.29
N TRP A 287 -3.50 -9.95 10.38
CA TRP A 287 -2.70 -9.92 9.17
C TRP A 287 -3.09 -8.77 8.24
N CYS A 288 -4.38 -8.47 8.11
CA CYS A 288 -4.84 -7.34 7.29
C CYS A 288 -4.30 -6.02 7.84
N MET A 289 -4.35 -5.83 9.17
CA MET A 289 -3.80 -4.65 9.83
C MET A 289 -2.29 -4.54 9.64
N TYR A 290 -1.56 -5.66 9.74
CA TYR A 290 -0.13 -5.71 9.44
C TYR A 290 0.18 -5.31 7.99
N PHE A 291 -0.51 -5.89 7.02
CA PHE A 291 -0.29 -5.56 5.61
C PHE A 291 -0.63 -4.10 5.31
N LEU A 292 -1.73 -3.57 5.84
CA LEU A 292 -2.08 -2.16 5.71
C LEU A 292 -1.05 -1.25 6.38
N ALA A 293 -0.51 -1.63 7.54
CA ALA A 293 0.48 -0.86 8.28
C ALA A 293 1.86 -0.82 7.60
N THR A 294 2.17 -1.83 6.78
CA THR A 294 3.42 -1.96 6.01
C THR A 294 3.30 -1.47 4.56
N HIS A 295 2.08 -1.36 4.03
CA HIS A 295 1.79 -0.92 2.65
C HIS A 295 0.93 0.35 2.65
N ALA A 296 1.59 1.49 2.89
CA ALA A 296 0.91 2.78 3.02
C ALA A 296 0.12 3.16 1.76
N ASP A 297 0.60 2.82 0.57
CA ASP A 297 -0.09 3.06 -0.71
C ASP A 297 -1.41 2.27 -0.82
N VAL A 298 -1.42 1.02 -0.39
CA VAL A 298 -2.63 0.20 -0.31
C VAL A 298 -3.62 0.80 0.70
N GLN A 299 -3.13 1.20 1.89
CA GLN A 299 -3.97 1.82 2.91
C GLN A 299 -4.62 3.13 2.43
N GLU A 300 -3.89 3.96 1.70
CA GLU A 300 -4.42 5.21 1.13
C GLU A 300 -5.46 4.95 0.02
N LYS A 301 -5.29 3.91 -0.80
CA LYS A 301 -6.30 3.48 -1.79
C LYS A 301 -7.59 3.03 -1.08
N VAL A 302 -7.50 2.20 -0.04
CA VAL A 302 -8.65 1.76 0.77
C VAL A 302 -9.35 2.97 1.40
N TYR A 303 -8.59 3.88 2.02
CA TYR A 303 -9.15 5.09 2.62
C TYR A 303 -9.85 5.99 1.57
N GLY A 304 -9.29 6.11 0.37
CA GLY A 304 -9.90 6.83 -0.75
C GLY A 304 -11.21 6.20 -1.22
N GLU A 305 -11.28 4.87 -1.31
CA GLU A 305 -12.49 4.12 -1.62
C GLU A 305 -13.57 4.35 -0.56
N ILE A 306 -13.23 4.15 0.72
CA ILE A 306 -14.12 4.37 1.87
C ILE A 306 -14.76 5.76 1.80
N LYS A 307 -13.96 6.81 1.54
CA LYS A 307 -14.46 8.18 1.39
C LYS A 307 -15.42 8.36 0.23
N THR A 308 -15.13 7.70 -0.89
CA THR A 308 -15.88 7.87 -2.13
C THR A 308 -17.22 7.15 -2.07
N VAL A 309 -17.22 5.92 -1.55
CA VAL A 309 -18.39 5.04 -1.49
C VAL A 309 -19.31 5.45 -0.35
N LEU A 310 -18.75 5.66 0.85
CA LEU A 310 -19.56 5.79 2.06
C LEU A 310 -19.67 7.24 2.54
N GLY A 311 -18.76 8.14 2.14
CA GLY A 311 -18.69 9.48 2.71
C GLY A 311 -18.58 9.45 4.23
N THR A 312 -19.66 9.84 4.92
CA THR A 312 -19.79 9.83 6.38
C THR A 312 -20.59 8.65 6.95
N ASP A 313 -21.29 7.88 6.11
CA ASP A 313 -22.27 6.87 6.54
C ASP A 313 -21.58 5.54 6.85
N ASP A 314 -22.09 4.76 7.80
CA ASP A 314 -21.49 3.46 8.13
C ASP A 314 -21.70 2.41 7.04
N VAL A 315 -20.91 1.33 7.09
CA VAL A 315 -21.07 0.22 6.14
C VAL A 315 -22.35 -0.52 6.46
N ASP A 316 -23.12 -0.84 5.42
CA ASP A 316 -24.31 -1.66 5.53
C ASP A 316 -24.41 -2.70 4.41
N HIS A 317 -25.48 -3.48 4.44
CA HIS A 317 -25.76 -4.52 3.45
C HIS A 317 -25.94 -4.00 2.01
N THR A 318 -26.19 -2.70 1.82
CA THR A 318 -26.37 -2.08 0.51
C THR A 318 -25.07 -1.57 -0.07
N THR A 319 -24.16 -1.09 0.79
CA THR A 319 -22.91 -0.42 0.40
C THR A 319 -21.68 -1.33 0.43
N ILE A 320 -21.71 -2.43 1.18
CA ILE A 320 -20.54 -3.33 1.34
C ILE A 320 -19.98 -3.84 -0.01
N ASN A 321 -20.83 -4.11 -1.00
CA ASN A 321 -20.39 -4.63 -2.30
C ASN A 321 -19.69 -3.57 -3.17
N ASP A 322 -19.84 -2.28 -2.83
CA ASP A 322 -19.19 -1.17 -3.52
C ASP A 322 -17.76 -0.92 -3.01
N LEU A 323 -17.37 -1.51 -1.87
CA LEU A 323 -16.01 -1.49 -1.30
C LEU A 323 -15.12 -2.55 -1.96
N VAL A 324 -14.99 -2.45 -3.29
CA VAL A 324 -14.35 -3.46 -4.14
C VAL A 324 -12.86 -3.63 -3.84
N TYR A 325 -12.13 -2.54 -3.62
CA TYR A 325 -10.70 -2.57 -3.32
C TYR A 325 -10.42 -3.10 -1.91
N LEU A 326 -11.23 -2.72 -0.91
CA LEU A 326 -11.14 -3.33 0.42
C LEU A 326 -11.41 -4.83 0.36
N ARG A 327 -12.35 -5.28 -0.48
CA ARG A 327 -12.55 -6.70 -0.73
C ARG A 327 -11.30 -7.38 -1.31
N GLN A 328 -10.64 -6.75 -2.28
CA GLN A 328 -9.37 -7.24 -2.84
C GLN A 328 -8.27 -7.34 -1.78
N VAL A 329 -8.18 -6.37 -0.87
CA VAL A 329 -7.22 -6.38 0.25
C VAL A 329 -7.47 -7.54 1.20
N LEU A 330 -8.74 -7.84 1.52
CA LEU A 330 -9.09 -9.00 2.35
C LEU A 330 -8.76 -10.33 1.65
N ASP A 331 -9.05 -10.43 0.35
CA ASP A 331 -8.75 -11.62 -0.46
C ASP A 331 -7.22 -11.83 -0.57
N GLU A 332 -6.44 -10.77 -0.79
CA GLU A 332 -4.97 -10.83 -0.80
C GLU A 332 -4.38 -11.13 0.58
N THR A 333 -5.01 -10.66 1.67
CA THR A 333 -4.62 -11.01 3.04
C THR A 333 -4.79 -12.51 3.28
N LEU A 334 -5.96 -13.07 2.93
CA LEU A 334 -6.23 -14.50 3.05
C LEU A 334 -5.23 -15.34 2.25
N ARG A 335 -4.84 -14.87 1.06
CA ARG A 335 -3.86 -15.55 0.20
C ARG A 335 -2.43 -15.48 0.76
N CYS A 336 -1.97 -14.29 1.13
CA CYS A 336 -0.59 -14.07 1.59
C CYS A 336 -0.34 -14.71 2.96
N ALA A 337 -1.27 -14.52 3.90
CA ALA A 337 -1.17 -15.08 5.24
C ALA A 337 -1.53 -16.57 5.30
N VAL A 338 -2.20 -17.11 4.26
CA VAL A 338 -2.59 -18.52 4.19
C VAL A 338 -3.34 -18.94 5.47
N ILE A 339 -4.40 -18.19 5.83
CA ILE A 339 -5.08 -18.32 7.14
C ILE A 339 -5.52 -19.76 7.42
N ALA A 340 -6.10 -20.44 6.43
CA ALA A 340 -6.49 -21.85 6.49
C ALA A 340 -5.72 -22.64 5.40
N PRO A 341 -4.54 -23.20 5.70
CA PRO A 341 -3.62 -23.76 4.69
C PRO A 341 -4.12 -25.04 4.03
N TRP A 342 -5.04 -25.77 4.66
CA TRP A 342 -5.54 -27.02 4.11
C TRP A 342 -6.96 -27.33 4.59
N ALA A 343 -7.64 -28.20 3.84
CA ALA A 343 -8.86 -28.87 4.25
C ALA A 343 -8.72 -30.37 3.91
N ALA A 344 -9.60 -31.22 4.42
CA ALA A 344 -9.62 -32.62 4.02
C ALA A 344 -11.02 -33.18 3.91
N ARG A 345 -11.23 -34.07 2.95
CA ARG A 345 -12.50 -34.76 2.70
C ARG A 345 -12.24 -36.21 2.31
N PHE A 346 -13.24 -37.05 2.45
CA PHE A 346 -13.24 -38.39 1.88
C PHE A 346 -14.61 -38.69 1.28
N GLN A 347 -14.69 -39.83 0.60
CA GLN A 347 -15.90 -40.33 -0.04
C GLN A 347 -15.97 -41.85 0.12
N ASP A 348 -17.17 -42.40 0.17
CA ASP A 348 -17.45 -43.81 0.41
C ASP A 348 -17.46 -44.67 -0.88
N PHE A 349 -17.01 -44.10 -2.00
CA PHE A 349 -16.84 -44.76 -3.30
C PHE A 349 -15.45 -44.48 -3.88
N ASP A 350 -14.98 -45.36 -4.77
CA ASP A 350 -13.73 -45.17 -5.50
C ASP A 350 -13.88 -44.02 -6.52
N SER A 351 -12.89 -43.14 -6.65
CA SER A 351 -12.85 -42.07 -7.67
C SER A 351 -11.58 -42.07 -8.48
N GLU A 352 -11.54 -41.18 -9.47
CA GLU A 352 -10.34 -40.85 -10.22
C GLU A 352 -10.04 -39.35 -10.05
N ILE A 353 -8.81 -39.01 -9.65
CA ILE A 353 -8.33 -37.63 -9.53
C ILE A 353 -6.96 -37.53 -10.20
N GLY A 354 -6.82 -36.62 -11.16
CA GLY A 354 -5.57 -36.39 -11.90
C GLY A 354 -5.09 -37.62 -12.67
N GLY A 355 -6.01 -38.49 -13.12
CA GLY A 355 -5.69 -39.75 -13.79
C GLY A 355 -5.30 -40.90 -12.85
N HIS A 356 -5.41 -40.71 -11.52
CA HIS A 356 -5.11 -41.73 -10.53
C HIS A 356 -6.38 -42.22 -9.84
N LYS A 357 -6.47 -43.54 -9.61
CA LYS A 357 -7.56 -44.13 -8.82
C LYS A 357 -7.37 -43.83 -7.34
N ILE A 358 -8.38 -43.27 -6.71
CA ILE A 358 -8.47 -43.01 -5.27
C ILE A 358 -9.48 -44.00 -4.68
N PRO A 359 -9.03 -44.99 -3.87
CA PRO A 359 -9.94 -45.92 -3.22
C PRO A 359 -10.92 -45.20 -2.29
N LYS A 360 -12.11 -45.77 -2.11
CA LYS A 360 -13.08 -45.31 -1.12
C LYS A 360 -12.47 -45.20 0.27
N ASN A 361 -12.96 -44.25 1.06
CA ASN A 361 -12.50 -43.92 2.40
C ASN A 361 -11.04 -43.45 2.50
N THR A 362 -10.37 -43.17 1.38
CA THR A 362 -9.05 -42.53 1.40
C THR A 362 -9.20 -41.04 1.73
N PRO A 363 -8.53 -40.52 2.77
CA PRO A 363 -8.46 -39.08 3.02
C PRO A 363 -7.79 -38.34 1.87
N VAL A 364 -8.46 -37.28 1.39
CA VAL A 364 -7.94 -36.35 0.38
C VAL A 364 -7.78 -34.97 1.00
N ILE A 365 -6.54 -34.54 1.18
CA ILE A 365 -6.16 -33.19 1.61
C ILE A 365 -6.23 -32.24 0.42
N HIS A 366 -6.91 -31.12 0.61
CA HIS A 366 -6.91 -29.97 -0.27
C HIS A 366 -5.83 -29.02 0.22
N ALA A 367 -4.68 -28.99 -0.44
CA ALA A 367 -3.54 -28.14 -0.10
C ALA A 367 -3.76 -26.70 -0.57
N ILE A 368 -4.73 -26.01 0.06
CA ILE A 368 -5.18 -24.66 -0.30
C ILE A 368 -4.03 -23.64 -0.25
N GLY A 369 -3.13 -23.77 0.73
CA GLY A 369 -1.96 -22.91 0.86
C GLY A 369 -0.96 -23.10 -0.28
N VAL A 370 -0.78 -24.34 -0.74
CA VAL A 370 0.07 -24.65 -1.90
C VAL A 370 -0.51 -24.01 -3.16
N ALA A 371 -1.83 -24.16 -3.38
CA ALA A 371 -2.52 -23.49 -4.48
C ALA A 371 -2.39 -21.95 -4.42
N SER A 372 -2.49 -21.38 -3.21
CA SER A 372 -2.38 -19.92 -2.97
C SER A 372 -0.98 -19.34 -3.23
N LYS A 373 0.03 -20.21 -3.28
CA LYS A 373 1.44 -19.90 -3.56
C LYS A 373 1.91 -20.38 -4.93
N ASN A 374 1.00 -20.87 -5.78
CA ASN A 374 1.33 -21.30 -7.14
C ASN A 374 1.70 -20.10 -8.02
N GLU A 375 2.98 -19.94 -8.36
CA GLU A 375 3.51 -18.84 -9.19
C GLU A 375 2.87 -18.74 -10.58
N ALA A 376 2.40 -19.86 -11.15
CA ALA A 376 1.75 -19.87 -12.45
C ALA A 376 0.37 -19.18 -12.42
N VAL A 377 -0.28 -19.16 -11.25
CA VAL A 377 -1.58 -18.54 -11.00
C VAL A 377 -1.40 -17.15 -10.37
N PHE A 378 -0.49 -17.06 -9.41
CA PHE A 378 -0.18 -15.85 -8.65
C PHE A 378 1.30 -15.48 -8.83
N PRO A 379 1.64 -14.72 -9.90
CA PRO A 379 3.00 -14.21 -10.07
C PRO A 379 3.46 -13.43 -8.84
N ASP A 380 4.72 -13.63 -8.46
CA ASP A 380 5.32 -13.12 -7.22
C ASP A 380 4.43 -13.37 -5.99
N PRO A 381 4.20 -14.64 -5.61
CA PRO A 381 3.17 -15.02 -4.64
C PRO A 381 3.46 -14.53 -3.21
N ASP A 382 4.69 -14.10 -2.92
CA ASP A 382 5.05 -13.52 -1.62
C ASP A 382 4.84 -11.99 -1.57
N LYS A 383 4.63 -11.34 -2.72
CA LYS A 383 4.29 -9.93 -2.77
C LYS A 383 2.81 -9.73 -2.41
N PHE A 384 2.54 -8.86 -1.45
CA PHE A 384 1.19 -8.40 -1.13
C PHE A 384 0.71 -7.41 -2.19
N ASP A 385 -0.14 -7.87 -3.10
CA ASP A 385 -0.64 -7.09 -4.24
C ASP A 385 -2.16 -7.29 -4.43
N PRO A 386 -3.00 -6.43 -3.81
CA PRO A 386 -4.45 -6.54 -3.93
C PRO A 386 -4.97 -6.40 -5.36
N ASP A 387 -4.28 -5.66 -6.23
CA ASP A 387 -4.74 -5.38 -7.61
C ASP A 387 -4.86 -6.70 -8.43
N ARG A 388 -4.23 -7.81 -7.99
CA ARG A 388 -4.39 -9.14 -8.63
C ARG A 388 -5.83 -9.67 -8.58
N PHE A 389 -6.61 -9.24 -7.58
CA PHE A 389 -8.01 -9.63 -7.40
C PHE A 389 -8.99 -8.65 -8.07
N ASP A 390 -8.51 -7.74 -8.92
CA ASP A 390 -9.40 -6.86 -9.69
C ASP A 390 -10.43 -7.69 -10.49
N PRO A 391 -11.75 -7.50 -10.25
CA PRO A 391 -12.79 -8.21 -10.98
C PRO A 391 -12.72 -8.07 -12.51
N LYS A 392 -12.06 -7.02 -13.01
CA LYS A 392 -11.83 -6.81 -14.45
C LYS A 392 -10.75 -7.73 -15.02
N SER A 393 -9.90 -8.28 -14.17
CA SER A 393 -8.79 -9.15 -14.55
C SER A 393 -9.30 -10.59 -14.74
N LYS A 394 -9.57 -10.98 -15.99
CA LYS A 394 -10.20 -12.27 -16.36
C LYS A 394 -9.31 -13.52 -16.23
N HIS A 395 -8.26 -13.50 -15.41
CA HIS A 395 -7.24 -14.55 -15.42
C HIS A 395 -7.40 -15.62 -14.33
N LEU A 396 -8.13 -15.33 -13.24
CA LEU A 396 -8.23 -16.25 -12.11
C LEU A 396 -9.44 -17.19 -12.25
N HIS A 397 -9.17 -18.50 -12.28
CA HIS A 397 -10.21 -19.50 -12.17
C HIS A 397 -10.77 -19.51 -10.73
N HIS A 398 -12.08 -19.70 -10.56
CA HIS A 398 -12.73 -19.61 -9.25
C HIS A 398 -12.27 -20.65 -8.20
N LEU A 399 -11.62 -21.73 -8.64
CA LEU A 399 -11.00 -22.73 -7.76
C LEU A 399 -9.52 -22.45 -7.45
N SER A 400 -8.91 -21.48 -8.10
CA SER A 400 -7.53 -21.08 -7.85
C SER A 400 -7.37 -20.33 -6.52
N PHE A 401 -8.45 -19.75 -5.99
CA PHE A 401 -8.49 -19.10 -4.69
C PHE A 401 -9.73 -19.52 -3.89
N VAL A 402 -9.53 -20.38 -2.89
CA VAL A 402 -10.60 -21.06 -2.15
C VAL A 402 -10.36 -21.04 -0.63
N PRO A 403 -10.13 -19.86 -0.02
CA PRO A 403 -9.74 -19.74 1.39
C PRO A 403 -10.79 -20.27 2.39
N PHE A 404 -12.04 -20.42 1.94
CA PHE A 404 -13.16 -20.96 2.72
C PHE A 404 -13.52 -22.41 2.37
N GLY A 405 -12.66 -23.08 1.60
CA GLY A 405 -12.90 -24.39 0.99
C GLY A 405 -13.87 -24.34 -0.19
N PHE A 406 -13.87 -25.43 -0.97
CA PHE A 406 -14.65 -25.54 -2.22
C PHE A 406 -15.53 -26.79 -2.31
N ALA A 407 -15.36 -27.76 -1.39
CA ALA A 407 -16.06 -29.03 -1.42
C ALA A 407 -17.52 -28.90 -0.92
N GLY A 408 -18.41 -28.54 -1.85
CA GLY A 408 -19.86 -28.60 -1.72
C GLY A 408 -20.44 -27.87 -0.49
N LYS A 409 -21.44 -28.50 0.16
CA LYS A 409 -22.15 -27.95 1.34
C LYS A 409 -21.30 -27.87 2.61
N ARG A 410 -20.02 -28.26 2.55
CA ARG A 410 -19.04 -28.12 3.65
C ARG A 410 -18.07 -26.96 3.45
N LYS A 411 -18.35 -26.05 2.50
CA LYS A 411 -17.79 -24.69 2.51
C LYS A 411 -18.05 -24.03 3.88
N CYS A 412 -17.14 -23.16 4.32
CA CYS A 412 -17.32 -22.41 5.56
C CYS A 412 -18.68 -21.70 5.56
N PRO A 413 -19.54 -21.91 6.58
CA PRO A 413 -20.84 -21.25 6.64
C PRO A 413 -20.70 -19.75 6.94
N GLY A 414 -19.69 -19.38 7.73
CA GLY A 414 -19.40 -18.01 8.14
C GLY A 414 -18.62 -17.18 7.10
N TYR A 415 -18.47 -17.61 5.84
CA TYR A 415 -17.63 -16.85 4.90
C TYR A 415 -18.16 -15.42 4.67
N LYS A 416 -19.47 -15.24 4.45
CA LYS A 416 -20.06 -13.89 4.32
C LYS A 416 -19.91 -13.09 5.62
N PHE A 417 -20.16 -13.75 6.75
CA PHE A 417 -20.02 -13.17 8.08
C PHE A 417 -18.62 -12.58 8.27
N SER A 418 -17.57 -13.37 7.99
CA SER A 418 -16.17 -12.92 8.16
C SER A 418 -15.81 -11.70 7.32
N TYR A 419 -16.31 -11.60 6.08
CA TYR A 419 -16.10 -10.40 5.25
C TYR A 419 -16.85 -9.19 5.78
N VAL A 420 -18.09 -9.36 6.23
CA VAL A 420 -18.88 -8.27 6.82
C VAL A 420 -18.22 -7.75 8.08
N GLU A 421 -17.89 -8.66 8.99
CA GLU A 421 -17.18 -8.40 10.24
C GLU A 421 -15.85 -7.66 10.01
N ALA A 422 -15.00 -8.18 9.11
CA ALA A 422 -13.72 -7.57 8.81
C ALA A 422 -13.87 -6.19 8.14
N THR A 423 -14.82 -6.05 7.22
CA THR A 423 -15.07 -4.78 6.52
C THR A 423 -15.53 -3.71 7.49
N VAL A 424 -16.51 -4.00 8.35
CA VAL A 424 -17.04 -3.03 9.33
C VAL A 424 -15.93 -2.53 10.26
N LEU A 425 -15.09 -3.44 10.77
CA LEU A 425 -13.97 -3.05 11.61
C LEU A 425 -12.96 -2.16 10.87
N LEU A 426 -12.48 -2.62 9.71
CA LEU A 426 -11.45 -1.93 8.95
C LEU A 426 -11.92 -0.55 8.50
N VAL A 427 -13.16 -0.42 8.05
CA VAL A 427 -13.74 0.89 7.72
C VAL A 427 -13.79 1.81 8.93
N SER A 428 -14.25 1.31 10.08
CA SER A 428 -14.36 2.10 11.31
C SER A 428 -13.00 2.61 11.78
N VAL A 429 -11.96 1.76 11.73
CA VAL A 429 -10.58 2.11 12.11
C VAL A 429 -9.96 3.07 11.09
N LEU A 430 -9.93 2.71 9.81
CA LEU A 430 -9.22 3.46 8.76
C LEU A 430 -9.84 4.83 8.47
N ARG A 431 -11.12 5.03 8.81
CA ARG A 431 -11.76 6.35 8.76
C ARG A 431 -11.14 7.35 9.73
N LYS A 432 -10.73 6.86 10.91
CA LYS A 432 -10.30 7.69 12.03
C LYS A 432 -8.80 7.68 12.22
N PHE A 433 -8.12 6.64 11.76
CA PHE A 433 -6.71 6.42 12.01
C PHE A 433 -5.98 5.99 10.75
N ARG A 434 -4.74 6.46 10.63
CA ARG A 434 -3.70 5.81 9.84
C ARG A 434 -2.93 4.88 10.75
N VAL A 435 -2.76 3.63 10.33
CA VAL A 435 -2.02 2.61 11.09
C VAL A 435 -0.61 2.43 10.52
N MET A 436 0.39 2.26 11.39
CA MET A 436 1.80 2.17 11.04
C MET A 436 2.46 1.08 11.88
N ILE A 437 3.32 0.26 11.27
CA ILE A 437 4.07 -0.76 12.00
C ILE A 437 5.08 -0.08 12.95
N VAL A 438 5.33 -0.68 14.12
CA VAL A 438 6.44 -0.24 14.99
C VAL A 438 7.77 -0.58 14.32
N ASP A 439 8.69 0.39 14.26
CA ASP A 439 10.00 0.26 13.61
C ASP A 439 10.83 -0.90 14.19
N GLY A 440 11.49 -1.65 13.30
CA GLY A 440 12.41 -2.74 13.67
C GLY A 440 11.75 -4.06 14.05
N GLN A 441 10.42 -4.14 14.02
CA GLN A 441 9.68 -5.38 14.26
C GLN A 441 9.74 -6.32 13.05
N VAL A 442 10.06 -7.59 13.30
CA VAL A 442 9.95 -8.68 12.32
C VAL A 442 8.72 -9.50 12.69
N VAL A 443 7.85 -9.75 11.71
CA VAL A 443 6.62 -10.52 11.91
C VAL A 443 6.69 -11.75 11.02
N GLU A 444 6.79 -12.92 11.63
CA GLU A 444 6.89 -14.20 10.92
C GLU A 444 5.60 -15.00 11.06
N PRO A 445 5.14 -15.70 10.01
CA PRO A 445 3.97 -16.56 10.11
C PRO A 445 4.30 -17.91 10.76
N VAL A 446 3.42 -18.37 11.65
CA VAL A 446 3.41 -19.73 12.18
C VAL A 446 2.23 -20.48 11.58
N HIS A 447 2.52 -21.52 10.79
CA HIS A 447 1.52 -22.32 10.08
C HIS A 447 0.93 -23.44 10.96
N GLY A 448 0.22 -23.04 12.02
CA GLY A 448 -0.55 -23.96 12.87
C GLY A 448 -1.89 -24.39 12.27
N PHE A 449 -2.88 -24.63 13.13
CA PHE A 449 -4.27 -24.87 12.70
C PHE A 449 -4.84 -23.69 11.90
N VAL A 450 -4.48 -22.50 12.33
CA VAL A 450 -4.71 -21.23 11.66
C VAL A 450 -3.36 -20.53 11.59
N THR A 451 -3.02 -19.97 10.44
CA THR A 451 -1.77 -19.20 10.33
C THR A 451 -1.90 -17.92 11.15
N HIS A 452 -1.01 -17.77 12.12
CA HIS A 452 -0.96 -16.64 13.05
C HIS A 452 0.47 -16.07 13.09
N PRO A 453 0.64 -14.82 13.54
CA PRO A 453 1.97 -14.25 13.79
C PRO A 453 2.71 -15.02 14.90
N SER A 454 4.02 -15.17 14.79
CA SER A 454 4.86 -15.78 15.84
C SER A 454 4.78 -15.04 17.17
N ASP A 455 4.66 -13.72 17.10
CA ASP A 455 4.63 -12.79 18.22
C ASP A 455 3.52 -11.75 18.01
N GLU A 456 3.23 -10.98 19.06
CA GLU A 456 2.27 -9.88 18.96
C GLU A 456 2.71 -8.85 17.88
N ILE A 457 1.75 -8.39 17.07
CA ILE A 457 1.96 -7.34 16.08
C ILE A 457 1.73 -5.99 16.76
N TRP A 458 2.80 -5.21 16.91
CA TRP A 458 2.73 -3.87 17.48
C TRP A 458 2.58 -2.82 16.40
N ILE A 459 1.54 -1.99 16.49
CA ILE A 459 1.34 -0.82 15.62
C ILE A 459 1.30 0.47 16.43
N THR A 460 1.52 1.58 15.75
CA THR A 460 1.16 2.92 16.21
C THR A 460 0.05 3.48 15.32
N ILE A 461 -0.70 4.44 15.85
CA ILE A 461 -1.76 5.12 15.12
C ILE A 461 -1.52 6.62 15.06
N SER A 462 -1.94 7.24 13.98
CA SER A 462 -2.09 8.69 13.91
C SER A 462 -3.52 9.03 13.52
N LYS A 463 -4.05 10.11 14.09
CA LYS A 463 -5.39 10.58 13.72
C LYS A 463 -5.40 10.88 12.23
N GLN A 464 -6.42 10.37 11.56
CA GLN A 464 -6.76 10.76 10.21
C GLN A 464 -7.23 12.20 10.28
N ILE A 465 -6.26 13.13 10.21
CA ILE A 465 -6.59 14.53 10.01
C ILE A 465 -7.40 14.53 8.73
N GLY A 466 -8.57 15.15 8.74
CA GLY A 466 -9.31 15.49 7.53
C GLY A 466 -8.49 16.46 6.68
N ASN A 467 -7.34 16.01 6.19
CA ASN A 467 -6.47 16.70 5.29
C ASN A 467 -6.73 16.06 3.94
N ILE A 468 -7.39 16.85 3.10
CA ILE A 468 -6.82 17.29 1.84
C ILE A 468 -5.83 16.24 1.32
N SER A 469 -6.30 15.41 0.39
CA SER A 469 -5.47 14.52 -0.40
C SER A 469 -4.18 15.23 -0.84
N PRO A 470 -3.12 14.51 -1.24
CA PRO A 470 -2.15 15.09 -2.16
C PRO A 470 -2.91 15.65 -3.36
N GLN A 471 -3.21 16.95 -3.32
CA GLN A 471 -4.00 17.59 -4.34
C GLN A 471 -3.07 17.74 -5.54
N TYR A 472 -3.30 16.95 -6.56
CA TYR A 472 -2.75 17.17 -7.90
C TYR A 472 -2.96 18.64 -8.34
N HIS A 473 -4.05 19.27 -7.87
CA HIS A 473 -4.33 20.70 -8.03
C HIS A 473 -4.96 21.32 -6.77
N LEU A 474 -4.26 22.23 -6.09
CA LEU A 474 -4.87 23.11 -5.08
C LEU A 474 -5.31 24.42 -5.74
N VAL A 475 -6.62 24.66 -5.76
CA VAL A 475 -7.22 25.91 -6.21
C VAL A 475 -7.92 26.61 -5.04
N LEU A 476 -7.28 27.62 -4.47
CA LEU A 476 -7.92 28.46 -3.45
C LEU A 476 -8.81 29.53 -4.12
N ILE A 477 -10.12 29.43 -3.85
CA ILE A 477 -11.17 30.31 -4.42
C ILE A 477 -11.66 31.38 -3.41
N LYS A 478 -11.33 31.25 -2.13
CA LYS A 478 -11.72 32.18 -1.05
C LYS A 478 -10.56 33.09 -0.60
N HIS A 479 -10.90 34.27 -0.08
CA HIS A 479 -9.94 35.29 0.40
C HIS A 479 -9.24 34.86 1.69
N SER A 480 -7.91 35.05 1.78
CA SER A 480 -7.12 34.85 3.01
C SER A 480 -6.31 36.11 3.36
N ARG A 481 -6.12 36.42 4.65
CA ARG A 481 -5.26 37.55 5.07
C ARG A 481 -3.78 37.17 5.00
N ILE A 482 -3.43 36.02 5.55
CA ILE A 482 -2.08 35.43 5.54
C ILE A 482 -2.24 33.99 5.07
N LEU A 483 -1.37 33.56 4.15
CA LEU A 483 -1.30 32.19 3.68
C LEU A 483 0.15 31.72 3.79
N VAL A 484 0.37 30.63 4.53
CA VAL A 484 1.66 29.95 4.64
C VAL A 484 1.48 28.56 4.03
N ASN A 485 2.16 28.29 2.92
CA ASN A 485 2.08 27.00 2.23
C ASN A 485 3.31 26.14 2.57
N ILE A 486 3.05 24.99 3.21
CA ILE A 486 4.07 24.02 3.64
C ILE A 486 3.86 22.63 3.04
N SER A 487 2.70 22.33 2.44
CA SER A 487 2.36 20.99 1.95
C SER A 487 2.71 20.79 0.47
N PRO A 488 3.43 19.72 0.10
CA PRO A 488 3.91 19.50 -1.27
C PRO A 488 2.75 19.18 -2.22
N GLN A 489 2.77 19.75 -3.43
CA GLN A 489 1.67 19.71 -4.40
C GLN A 489 2.21 19.68 -5.84
N TYR A 490 1.49 19.13 -6.81
CA TYR A 490 1.93 19.16 -8.21
C TYR A 490 1.67 20.53 -8.87
N HIS A 491 0.46 21.09 -8.71
CA HIS A 491 0.12 22.45 -9.13
C HIS A 491 -0.53 23.26 -8.01
N LEU A 492 -0.01 24.47 -7.75
CA LEU A 492 -0.66 25.47 -6.90
C LEU A 492 -1.15 26.65 -7.74
N VAL A 493 -2.47 26.85 -7.79
CA VAL A 493 -3.11 27.95 -8.52
C VAL A 493 -3.92 28.83 -7.58
N LEU A 494 -3.49 30.08 -7.42
CA LEU A 494 -4.23 31.06 -6.62
C LEU A 494 -5.05 31.99 -7.52
N SER A 495 -6.38 31.88 -7.40
CA SER A 495 -7.37 32.61 -8.22
C SER A 495 -7.80 33.96 -7.61
N LYS A 496 -7.66 34.14 -6.28
CA LYS A 496 -8.08 35.34 -5.53
C LYS A 496 -7.03 35.84 -4.53
N HIS A 497 -7.29 36.99 -3.91
CA HIS A 497 -6.33 37.87 -3.24
C HIS A 497 -5.92 37.42 -1.82
N SER A 498 -4.60 37.37 -1.55
CA SER A 498 -3.99 37.25 -0.22
C SER A 498 -3.20 38.53 0.15
N ARG A 499 -3.12 38.96 1.42
CA ARG A 499 -2.25 40.11 1.75
C ARG A 499 -0.78 39.69 1.82
N ILE A 500 -0.51 38.57 2.48
CA ILE A 500 0.83 38.00 2.65
C ILE A 500 0.76 36.53 2.22
N LEU A 501 1.70 36.12 1.36
CA LEU A 501 1.91 34.73 0.96
C LEU A 501 3.36 34.35 1.24
N VAL A 502 3.54 33.31 2.05
CA VAL A 502 4.83 32.65 2.28
C VAL A 502 4.72 31.23 1.74
N ASN A 503 5.51 30.91 0.72
CA ASN A 503 5.51 29.59 0.09
C ASN A 503 6.84 28.89 0.34
N ILE A 504 6.81 27.73 0.99
CA ILE A 504 8.00 26.96 1.38
C ILE A 504 7.99 25.57 0.74
N SER A 505 6.82 25.11 0.27
CA SER A 505 6.65 23.75 -0.22
C SER A 505 7.04 23.55 -1.69
N PRO A 506 7.70 22.42 -2.05
CA PRO A 506 8.06 22.12 -3.44
C PRO A 506 6.83 21.77 -4.29
N GLN A 507 6.85 22.19 -5.57
CA GLN A 507 5.74 21.96 -6.51
C GLN A 507 6.15 22.06 -7.98
N TYR A 508 5.43 21.43 -8.91
CA TYR A 508 5.80 21.50 -10.33
C TYR A 508 5.46 22.88 -10.96
N HIS A 509 4.27 23.42 -10.71
CA HIS A 509 3.92 24.79 -11.10
C HIS A 509 3.33 25.62 -9.96
N LEU A 510 3.77 26.88 -9.87
CA LEU A 510 3.13 27.94 -9.08
C LEU A 510 2.56 29.03 -10.00
N VAL A 511 1.24 29.16 -10.02
CA VAL A 511 0.54 30.17 -10.83
C VAL A 511 -0.29 31.09 -9.93
N LEU A 512 0.09 32.36 -9.86
CA LEU A 512 -0.69 33.38 -9.16
C LEU A 512 -1.40 34.29 -10.16
N SER A 513 -2.73 34.22 -10.17
CA SER A 513 -3.54 34.97 -11.13
C SER A 513 -4.00 36.36 -10.64
N LYS A 514 -4.02 36.61 -9.32
CA LYS A 514 -4.45 37.88 -8.70
C LYS A 514 -3.64 38.27 -7.45
N HIS A 515 -3.77 39.54 -7.07
CA HIS A 515 -2.99 40.35 -6.11
C HIS A 515 -2.51 39.66 -4.82
N SER A 516 -1.20 39.77 -4.54
CA SER A 516 -0.61 39.70 -3.19
C SER A 516 0.09 41.02 -2.83
N ARG A 517 0.09 41.48 -1.57
CA ARG A 517 0.91 42.68 -1.22
C ARG A 517 2.37 42.28 -1.05
N ILE A 518 2.62 41.18 -0.36
CA ILE A 518 3.94 40.63 -0.07
C ILE A 518 3.92 39.15 -0.47
N LEU A 519 4.90 38.73 -1.27
CA LEU A 519 5.16 37.34 -1.61
C LEU A 519 6.60 37.00 -1.26
N VAL A 520 6.75 35.98 -0.42
CA VAL A 520 8.04 35.35 -0.10
C VAL A 520 7.97 33.91 -0.60
N ASN A 521 8.80 33.56 -1.57
CA ASN A 521 8.86 32.21 -2.13
C ASN A 521 10.22 31.59 -1.84
N ILE A 522 10.22 30.50 -1.09
CA ILE A 522 11.39 29.73 -0.65
C ILE A 522 11.15 28.24 -0.97
N SER A 523 10.94 27.90 -2.24
CA SER A 523 10.56 26.54 -2.66
C SER A 523 11.24 26.13 -3.96
N HIS A 524 11.29 24.82 -4.23
CA HIS A 524 11.73 24.26 -5.51
C HIS A 524 10.54 24.08 -6.45
N GLN A 525 10.62 24.61 -7.68
CA GLN A 525 9.51 24.47 -8.65
C GLN A 525 9.92 24.53 -10.10
N TYR A 526 9.22 23.86 -11.02
CA TYR A 526 9.59 23.89 -12.44
C TYR A 526 9.23 25.23 -13.11
N HIS A 527 8.01 25.75 -12.87
CA HIS A 527 7.59 27.08 -13.33
C HIS A 527 7.01 27.96 -12.23
N LEU A 528 7.42 29.24 -12.23
CA LEU A 528 6.77 30.32 -11.48
C LEU A 528 6.17 31.35 -12.43
N VAL A 529 4.84 31.46 -12.43
CA VAL A 529 4.10 32.39 -13.28
C VAL A 529 3.26 33.34 -12.42
N LEU A 530 3.62 34.63 -12.45
CA LEU A 530 2.86 35.69 -11.78
C LEU A 530 2.17 36.57 -12.80
N SER A 531 0.84 36.47 -12.87
CA SER A 531 0.06 37.17 -13.90
C SER A 531 -0.41 38.57 -13.47
N LYS A 532 -0.53 38.89 -12.17
CA LYS A 532 -0.87 40.26 -11.68
C LYS A 532 -0.37 40.58 -10.26
N HIS A 533 0.32 41.73 -10.14
CA HIS A 533 0.49 42.60 -8.97
C HIS A 533 0.99 42.00 -7.63
N SER A 534 2.28 42.22 -7.33
CA SER A 534 2.82 42.32 -5.97
C SER A 534 3.52 43.67 -5.71
N ARG A 535 3.49 44.15 -4.45
CA ARG A 535 4.30 45.33 -4.04
C ARG A 535 5.73 44.90 -3.76
N ILE A 536 5.90 43.80 -3.02
CA ILE A 536 7.19 43.23 -2.68
C ILE A 536 7.17 41.75 -3.06
N LEU A 537 8.18 41.32 -3.80
CA LEU A 537 8.44 39.92 -4.12
C LEU A 537 9.88 39.60 -3.74
N VAL A 538 10.03 38.62 -2.85
CA VAL A 538 11.30 37.98 -2.51
C VAL A 538 11.22 36.54 -2.99
N ASN A 539 12.04 36.19 -3.98
CA ASN A 539 12.11 34.84 -4.54
C ASN A 539 13.49 34.24 -4.27
N ILE A 540 13.52 33.18 -3.47
CA ILE A 540 14.71 32.41 -3.09
C ILE A 540 14.42 30.95 -3.46
N SER A 541 14.59 30.57 -4.72
CA SER A 541 14.10 29.27 -5.23
C SER A 541 15.03 28.67 -6.28
N HIS A 542 14.92 27.37 -6.54
CA HIS A 542 15.42 26.77 -7.77
C HIS A 542 14.23 26.55 -8.72
N GLN A 543 14.34 27.06 -9.96
CA GLN A 543 13.26 26.92 -10.93
C GLN A 543 13.70 26.92 -12.38
N TYR A 544 12.94 26.29 -13.28
CA TYR A 544 13.32 26.27 -14.70
C TYR A 544 12.93 27.57 -15.41
N HIS A 545 11.70 28.08 -15.18
CA HIS A 545 11.26 29.38 -15.71
C HIS A 545 10.63 30.29 -14.65
N LEU A 546 11.01 31.57 -14.70
CA LEU A 546 10.34 32.65 -13.98
C LEU A 546 9.72 33.66 -14.96
N VAL A 547 8.39 33.73 -14.96
CA VAL A 547 7.64 34.66 -15.82
C VAL A 547 6.81 35.61 -14.97
N LEU A 548 7.17 36.89 -15.03
CA LEU A 548 6.47 37.95 -14.30
C LEU A 548 5.82 38.93 -15.28
N SER A 549 4.49 38.93 -15.34
CA SER A 549 3.79 39.78 -16.29
C SER A 549 3.65 41.23 -15.79
N LYS A 550 3.45 41.47 -14.48
CA LYS A 550 3.27 42.81 -13.88
C LYS A 550 3.77 42.89 -12.43
N HIS A 551 4.74 43.77 -12.17
CA HIS A 551 5.20 44.14 -10.82
C HIS A 551 5.06 45.66 -10.58
N ARG A 552 5.29 46.22 -9.36
CA ARG A 552 5.23 47.69 -9.16
C ARG A 552 6.28 48.33 -8.23
N ARG A 553 6.75 47.68 -7.17
CA ARG A 553 7.68 48.32 -6.19
C ARG A 553 9.05 47.64 -6.13
N ILE A 554 9.23 46.56 -5.37
CA ILE A 554 10.54 45.92 -5.12
C ILE A 554 10.51 44.44 -5.49
N LEU A 555 11.41 44.03 -6.37
CA LEU A 555 11.64 42.62 -6.72
C LEU A 555 13.08 42.24 -6.34
N VAL A 556 13.20 41.24 -5.48
CA VAL A 556 14.46 40.58 -5.13
C VAL A 556 14.37 39.14 -5.62
N ASN A 557 15.21 38.78 -6.58
CA ASN A 557 15.31 37.43 -7.11
C ASN A 557 16.69 36.86 -6.81
N ILE A 558 16.72 35.77 -6.05
CA ILE A 558 17.91 35.00 -5.68
C ILE A 558 17.64 33.55 -6.10
N SER A 559 17.83 33.23 -7.37
CA SER A 559 17.45 31.90 -7.90
C SER A 559 18.28 31.49 -9.11
N PRO A 560 18.85 30.27 -9.15
CA PRO A 560 19.30 29.69 -10.41
C PRO A 560 18.09 29.26 -11.24
N GLN A 561 18.05 29.66 -12.52
CA GLN A 561 16.92 29.40 -13.41
C GLN A 561 17.27 29.45 -14.89
N TYR A 562 16.60 28.70 -15.76
CA TYR A 562 16.93 28.69 -17.19
C TYR A 562 16.52 30.00 -17.89
N HIS A 563 15.30 30.50 -17.66
CA HIS A 563 14.84 31.79 -18.18
C HIS A 563 14.20 32.71 -17.12
N LEU A 564 14.55 34.00 -17.20
CA LEU A 564 13.86 35.08 -16.50
C LEU A 564 13.23 36.06 -17.49
N VAL A 565 11.90 36.14 -17.48
CA VAL A 565 11.14 37.03 -18.35
C VAL A 565 10.31 38.01 -17.52
N LEU A 566 10.65 39.31 -17.61
CA LEU A 566 9.87 40.37 -16.98
C LEU A 566 9.13 41.21 -18.04
N SER A 567 7.80 41.15 -17.99
CA SER A 567 6.93 41.78 -18.98
C SER A 567 6.61 43.27 -18.67
N LYS A 568 6.49 43.68 -17.39
CA LYS A 568 6.16 45.08 -16.99
C LYS A 568 6.67 45.50 -15.60
N HIS A 569 7.15 46.75 -15.53
CA HIS A 569 7.43 47.66 -14.38
C HIS A 569 7.94 47.05 -13.06
N SER A 570 9.14 47.42 -12.63
CA SER A 570 9.57 47.38 -11.21
C SER A 570 10.19 48.74 -10.84
N ARG A 571 10.04 49.23 -9.61
CA ARG A 571 10.76 50.45 -9.22
C ARG A 571 12.23 50.11 -8.93
N ILE A 572 12.43 49.03 -8.18
CA ILE A 572 13.73 48.46 -7.84
C ILE A 572 13.69 46.98 -8.22
N LEU A 573 14.72 46.54 -8.93
CA LEU A 573 14.97 45.14 -9.26
C LEU A 573 16.39 44.78 -8.84
N VAL A 574 16.50 43.79 -7.95
CA VAL A 574 17.76 43.14 -7.59
C VAL A 574 17.67 41.70 -8.07
N ASN A 575 18.56 41.32 -8.98
CA ASN A 575 18.65 39.96 -9.50
C ASN A 575 20.02 39.39 -9.17
N ILE A 576 20.04 38.26 -8.46
CA ILE A 576 21.22 37.48 -8.10
C ILE A 576 20.97 36.05 -8.60
N SER A 577 21.51 35.67 -9.76
CA SER A 577 21.14 34.39 -10.39
C SER A 577 22.18 33.79 -11.34
N HIS A 578 22.12 32.47 -11.52
CA HIS A 578 22.68 31.78 -12.67
C HIS A 578 21.54 31.49 -13.66
N GLN A 579 21.61 32.00 -14.89
CA GLN A 579 20.51 31.83 -15.84
C GLN A 579 20.90 31.82 -17.32
N TYR A 580 20.17 31.13 -18.19
CA TYR A 580 20.53 31.10 -19.61
C TYR A 580 20.13 32.41 -20.32
N HIS A 581 18.90 32.89 -20.11
CA HIS A 581 18.44 34.19 -20.63
C HIS A 581 17.79 35.09 -19.57
N LEU A 582 18.13 36.38 -19.62
CA LEU A 582 17.42 37.45 -18.94
C LEU A 582 16.81 38.42 -19.96
N VAL A 583 15.48 38.47 -19.99
CA VAL A 583 14.73 39.35 -20.90
C VAL A 583 13.87 40.34 -20.10
N LEU A 584 14.24 41.62 -20.17
CA LEU A 584 13.44 42.70 -19.58
C LEU A 584 12.77 43.52 -20.69
N SER A 585 11.44 43.46 -20.73
CA SER A 585 10.67 44.09 -21.80
C SER A 585 10.27 45.57 -21.53
N LYS A 586 10.26 46.02 -20.26
CA LYS A 586 9.82 47.38 -19.85
C LYS A 586 10.53 47.94 -18.59
N HIS A 587 10.26 49.22 -18.31
CA HIS A 587 10.91 50.12 -17.34
C HIS A 587 11.24 49.58 -15.93
N SER A 588 12.47 49.83 -15.48
CA SER A 588 12.85 49.85 -14.05
C SER A 588 13.46 51.21 -13.64
N ARG A 589 13.32 51.69 -12.40
CA ARG A 589 14.09 52.90 -12.00
C ARG A 589 15.52 52.53 -11.66
N ILE A 590 15.68 51.49 -10.86
CA ILE A 590 16.97 50.95 -10.44
C ILE A 590 16.98 49.46 -10.79
N LEU A 591 18.01 49.03 -11.50
CA LEU A 591 18.30 47.63 -11.80
C LEU A 591 19.71 47.31 -11.31
N VAL A 592 19.81 46.36 -10.40
CA VAL A 592 21.05 45.71 -9.97
C VAL A 592 20.99 44.27 -10.44
N ASN A 593 21.89 43.89 -11.33
CA ASN A 593 22.00 42.53 -11.85
C ASN A 593 23.37 41.97 -11.49
N ILE A 594 23.39 40.89 -10.71
CA ILE A 594 24.58 40.12 -10.33
C ILE A 594 24.34 38.70 -10.83
N SER A 595 24.93 38.31 -11.95
CA SER A 595 24.52 37.04 -12.58
C SER A 595 25.55 36.41 -13.50
N HIS A 596 25.48 35.09 -13.65
CA HIS A 596 26.13 34.38 -14.76
C HIS A 596 25.05 34.03 -15.80
N GLN A 597 25.17 34.51 -17.04
CA GLN A 597 24.11 34.29 -18.03
C GLN A 597 24.53 34.25 -19.49
N TYR A 598 23.83 33.52 -20.37
CA TYR A 598 24.22 33.47 -21.78
C TYR A 598 23.83 34.76 -22.53
N HIS A 599 22.58 35.23 -22.38
CA HIS A 599 22.13 36.51 -22.95
C HIS A 599 21.42 37.42 -21.95
N LEU A 600 21.77 38.71 -22.00
CA LEU A 600 21.02 39.79 -21.36
C LEU A 600 20.43 40.72 -22.41
N VAL A 601 19.09 40.77 -22.48
CA VAL A 601 18.35 41.63 -23.40
C VAL A 601 17.47 42.61 -22.63
N LEU A 602 17.82 43.90 -22.71
CA LEU A 602 17.01 44.97 -22.13
C LEU A 602 16.41 45.82 -23.25
N SER A 603 15.09 45.76 -23.37
CA SER A 603 14.39 46.40 -24.50
C SER A 603 13.93 47.86 -24.24
N LYS A 604 13.92 48.34 -22.99
CA LYS A 604 13.43 49.69 -22.59
C LYS A 604 14.13 50.26 -21.33
N HIS A 605 13.87 51.53 -21.04
CA HIS A 605 14.62 52.41 -20.13
C HIS A 605 14.82 51.92 -18.67
N SER A 606 16.04 52.07 -18.15
CA SER A 606 16.34 52.12 -16.72
C SER A 606 16.97 53.46 -16.31
N ARG A 607 16.68 54.03 -15.13
CA ARG A 607 17.35 55.28 -14.72
C ARG A 607 18.78 54.99 -14.29
N ILE A 608 18.96 53.94 -13.49
CA ILE A 608 20.26 53.43 -13.03
C ILE A 608 20.30 51.93 -13.34
N LEU A 609 21.36 51.50 -14.02
CA LEU A 609 21.66 50.09 -14.27
C LEU A 609 23.07 49.81 -13.73
N VAL A 610 23.15 48.88 -12.80
CA VAL A 610 24.39 48.26 -12.32
C VAL A 610 24.34 46.81 -12.77
N ASN A 611 25.25 46.43 -13.66
CA ASN A 611 25.38 45.07 -14.15
C ASN A 611 26.76 44.52 -13.75
N ILE A 612 26.77 43.46 -12.95
CA ILE A 612 27.94 42.70 -12.55
C ILE A 612 27.72 41.27 -13.06
N SER A 613 28.29 40.91 -14.20
CA SER A 613 27.94 39.62 -14.81
C SER A 613 29.03 38.97 -15.65
N HIS A 614 28.93 37.65 -15.80
CA HIS A 614 29.64 36.91 -16.83
C HIS A 614 28.62 36.50 -17.89
N GLN A 615 28.76 36.95 -19.14
CA GLN A 615 27.74 36.72 -20.15
C GLN A 615 28.18 36.67 -21.60
N TYR A 616 27.52 35.92 -22.48
CA TYR A 616 27.94 35.85 -23.88
C TYR A 616 27.55 37.12 -24.67
N HIS A 617 26.30 37.57 -24.55
CA HIS A 617 25.84 38.83 -25.17
C HIS A 617 25.11 39.75 -24.20
N LEU A 618 25.42 41.05 -24.28
CA LEU A 618 24.63 42.13 -23.69
C LEU A 618 24.07 43.05 -24.76
N VAL A 619 22.74 43.09 -24.87
CA VAL A 619 22.02 43.94 -25.82
C VAL A 619 21.13 44.92 -25.08
N LEU A 620 21.45 46.21 -25.21
CA LEU A 620 20.65 47.31 -24.68
C LEU A 620 20.00 48.10 -25.81
N SER A 621 18.67 48.00 -25.92
CA SER A 621 17.95 48.59 -27.06
C SER A 621 17.54 50.06 -26.87
N LYS A 622 17.51 50.59 -25.63
CA LYS A 622 17.11 51.99 -25.31
C LYS A 622 17.82 52.58 -24.08
N HIS A 623 17.64 53.89 -23.87
CA HIS A 623 18.35 54.76 -22.92
C HIS A 623 18.43 54.29 -21.45
N SER A 624 19.62 54.41 -20.84
CA SER A 624 19.82 54.51 -19.39
C SER A 624 20.46 55.84 -18.98
N ARG A 625 20.14 56.42 -17.81
CA ARG A 625 20.79 57.69 -17.39
C ARG A 625 22.20 57.41 -16.89
N ILE A 626 22.35 56.37 -16.07
CA ILE A 626 23.63 55.88 -15.56
C ILE A 626 23.69 54.38 -15.84
N LEU A 627 24.78 53.95 -16.47
CA LEU A 627 25.11 52.54 -16.69
C LEU A 627 26.49 52.28 -16.11
N VAL A 628 26.55 51.36 -15.15
CA VAL A 628 27.79 50.76 -14.64
C VAL A 628 27.76 49.30 -15.06
N ASN A 629 28.70 48.92 -15.91
CA ASN A 629 28.86 47.55 -16.38
C ASN A 629 30.22 47.02 -15.93
N ILE A 630 30.21 45.96 -15.13
CA ILE A 630 31.39 45.22 -14.68
C ILE A 630 31.19 43.79 -15.17
N SER A 631 31.77 43.42 -16.31
CA SER A 631 31.44 42.11 -16.90
C SER A 631 32.54 41.46 -17.73
N HIS A 632 32.45 40.15 -17.87
CA HIS A 632 33.21 39.40 -18.88
C HIS A 632 32.22 38.95 -19.95
N GLN A 633 32.39 39.40 -21.21
CA GLN A 633 31.38 39.15 -22.24
C GLN A 633 31.87 39.08 -23.68
N TYR A 634 31.23 38.30 -24.56
CA TYR A 634 31.69 38.21 -25.94
C TYR A 634 31.30 39.45 -26.77
N HIS A 635 30.04 39.89 -26.68
CA HIS A 635 29.56 41.11 -27.35
C HIS A 635 28.80 42.05 -26.41
N LEU A 636 29.11 43.35 -26.53
CA LEU A 636 28.33 44.44 -25.96
C LEU A 636 27.76 45.33 -27.07
N VAL A 637 26.43 45.39 -27.15
CA VAL A 637 25.72 46.20 -28.14
C VAL A 637 24.82 47.21 -27.45
N LEU A 638 25.18 48.49 -27.54
CA LEU A 638 24.34 49.60 -27.07
C LEU A 638 23.79 50.37 -28.26
N SER A 639 22.47 50.30 -28.45
CA SER A 639 21.82 50.88 -29.63
C SER A 639 21.35 52.35 -29.45
N LYS A 640 21.31 52.89 -28.22
CA LYS A 640 20.88 54.29 -27.93
C LYS A 640 21.57 54.87 -26.68
N HIS A 641 21.48 56.19 -26.53
CA HIS A 641 22.23 57.04 -25.58
C HIS A 641 22.20 56.62 -24.10
N SER A 642 23.35 56.68 -23.43
CA SER A 642 23.47 56.81 -21.97
C SER A 642 24.09 58.15 -21.58
N ARG A 643 23.68 58.77 -20.45
CA ARG A 643 24.29 60.04 -20.02
C ARG A 643 25.69 59.80 -19.44
N ILE A 644 25.81 58.77 -18.61
CA ILE A 644 27.07 58.30 -18.03
C ILE A 644 27.16 56.80 -18.28
N LEU A 645 28.26 56.36 -18.86
CA LEU A 645 28.62 54.96 -19.04
C LEU A 645 29.99 54.72 -18.40
N VAL A 646 30.01 53.81 -17.43
CA VAL A 646 31.22 53.23 -16.87
C VAL A 646 31.23 51.76 -17.27
N ASN A 647 32.21 51.36 -18.07
CA ASN A 647 32.38 50.00 -18.54
C ASN A 647 33.73 49.47 -18.07
N ILE A 648 33.72 48.43 -17.24
CA ILE A 648 34.88 47.70 -16.76
C ILE A 648 34.71 46.25 -17.22
N SER A 649 35.35 45.86 -18.34
CA SER A 649 35.01 44.56 -18.93
C SER A 649 36.12 43.89 -19.74
N HIS A 650 36.11 42.57 -19.82
CA HIS A 650 36.81 41.82 -20.87
C HIS A 650 35.80 41.46 -21.96
N GLN A 651 36.03 41.86 -23.22
CA GLN A 651 35.07 41.60 -24.29
C GLN A 651 35.61 41.49 -25.71
N TYR A 652 34.98 40.71 -26.59
CA TYR A 652 35.47 40.58 -27.97
C TYR A 652 35.07 41.76 -28.86
N HIS A 653 33.80 42.17 -28.80
CA HIS A 653 33.27 43.32 -29.55
C HIS A 653 32.49 44.31 -28.67
N LEU A 654 32.79 45.60 -28.81
CA LEU A 654 32.00 46.70 -28.28
C LEU A 654 31.42 47.55 -29.42
N VAL A 655 30.09 47.60 -29.52
CA VAL A 655 29.36 48.39 -30.52
C VAL A 655 28.50 49.43 -29.84
N LEU A 656 28.82 50.71 -30.07
CA LEU A 656 28.07 51.86 -29.56
C LEU A 656 27.49 52.65 -30.73
N SER A 657 26.16 52.58 -30.91
CA SER A 657 25.52 53.14 -32.10
C SER A 657 25.02 54.61 -31.95
N LYS A 658 25.08 55.22 -30.76
CA LYS A 658 24.75 56.64 -30.51
C LYS A 658 25.53 57.26 -29.33
N HIS A 659 25.57 58.60 -29.27
CA HIS A 659 26.35 59.42 -28.31
C HIS A 659 26.13 59.09 -26.82
N SER A 660 27.20 59.03 -26.01
CA SER A 660 27.15 59.16 -24.54
C SER A 660 27.79 60.49 -24.11
N ARG A 661 27.32 61.14 -23.02
CA ARG A 661 27.95 62.40 -22.58
C ARG A 661 29.31 62.11 -21.91
N ILE A 662 29.35 61.13 -21.03
CA ILE A 662 30.57 60.69 -20.36
C ILE A 662 30.69 59.18 -20.59
N LEU A 663 31.83 58.76 -21.15
CA LEU A 663 32.21 57.37 -21.33
C LEU A 663 33.54 57.13 -20.63
N VAL A 664 33.53 56.25 -19.63
CA VAL A 664 34.71 55.67 -19.01
C VAL A 664 34.74 54.20 -19.40
N ASN A 665 35.74 53.80 -20.18
CA ASN A 665 35.91 52.43 -20.64
C ASN A 665 37.28 51.91 -20.20
N ILE A 666 37.27 50.90 -19.32
CA ILE A 666 38.45 50.19 -18.84
C ILE A 666 38.26 48.74 -19.25
N SER A 667 38.88 48.31 -20.35
CA SER A 667 38.55 47.00 -20.92
C SER A 667 39.68 46.36 -21.70
N HIS A 668 39.69 45.04 -21.80
CA HIS A 668 40.46 44.33 -22.84
C HIS A 668 39.49 43.95 -23.95
N GLN A 669 39.75 44.41 -25.18
CA GLN A 669 38.81 44.16 -26.28
C GLN A 669 39.42 44.01 -27.67
N TYR A 670 38.80 43.22 -28.55
CA TYR A 670 39.32 42.99 -29.90
C TYR A 670 38.87 44.09 -30.88
N HIS A 671 37.58 44.42 -30.89
CA HIS A 671 36.98 45.44 -31.78
C HIS A 671 36.16 46.49 -31.03
N LEU A 672 36.43 47.77 -31.29
CA LEU A 672 35.63 48.90 -30.81
C LEU A 672 35.03 49.68 -31.98
N VAL A 673 33.69 49.78 -32.01
CA VAL A 673 32.95 50.54 -33.03
C VAL A 673 32.15 51.67 -32.37
N LEU A 674 32.51 52.91 -32.71
CA LEU A 674 31.84 54.13 -32.24
C LEU A 674 31.22 54.89 -33.43
N SER A 675 29.90 54.90 -33.52
CA SER A 675 29.21 55.53 -34.67
C SER A 675 28.87 57.01 -34.51
N LYS A 676 29.00 57.61 -33.30
CA LYS A 676 28.70 59.05 -33.02
C LYS A 676 29.49 59.60 -31.81
N ARG A 677 29.71 60.93 -31.74
CA ARG A 677 30.55 61.65 -30.72
C ARG A 677 30.24 61.30 -29.24
N SER A 678 31.23 61.25 -28.35
CA SER A 678 31.01 61.46 -26.90
C SER A 678 31.58 62.82 -26.49
N ARG A 679 31.06 63.45 -25.42
CA ARG A 679 31.62 64.74 -24.96
C ARG A 679 32.90 64.55 -24.14
N ILE A 680 32.94 63.52 -23.31
CA ILE A 680 34.10 63.12 -22.52
C ILE A 680 34.28 61.61 -22.74
N LEU A 681 35.47 61.23 -23.18
CA LEU A 681 35.88 59.85 -23.41
C LEU A 681 37.18 59.59 -22.63
N VAL A 682 37.13 58.66 -21.69
CA VAL A 682 38.29 58.08 -21.02
C VAL A 682 38.32 56.62 -21.43
N ASN A 683 39.31 56.22 -22.23
CA ASN A 683 39.47 54.85 -22.71
C ASN A 683 40.84 54.31 -22.31
N ILE A 684 40.86 53.30 -21.45
CA ILE A 684 42.04 52.60 -20.97
C ILE A 684 41.87 51.14 -21.41
N SER A 685 42.32 50.83 -22.62
CA SER A 685 42.17 49.49 -23.20
C SER A 685 43.25 49.13 -24.23
N PRO A 686 43.87 47.94 -24.17
CA PRO A 686 44.55 47.35 -25.32
C PRO A 686 43.49 46.80 -26.28
N GLN A 687 43.55 47.23 -27.54
CA GLN A 687 42.58 46.84 -28.57
C GLN A 687 43.22 46.66 -29.94
N TYR A 688 42.73 45.70 -30.72
CA TYR A 688 43.29 45.35 -32.04
C TYR A 688 42.73 46.19 -33.19
N HIS A 689 41.43 46.52 -33.15
CA HIS A 689 40.76 47.29 -34.21
C HIS A 689 39.84 48.36 -33.65
N LEU A 690 40.08 49.62 -34.05
CA LEU A 690 39.26 50.78 -33.69
C LEU A 690 38.61 51.39 -34.93
N VAL A 691 37.27 51.47 -34.94
CA VAL A 691 36.49 52.11 -36.01
C VAL A 691 35.77 53.35 -35.47
N LEU A 692 36.20 54.52 -35.94
CA LEU A 692 35.64 55.82 -35.61
C LEU A 692 34.96 56.42 -36.85
N SER A 693 33.71 56.85 -36.73
CA SER A 693 33.05 57.64 -37.78
C SER A 693 33.43 59.14 -37.70
N LYS A 694 33.39 59.83 -38.86
CA LYS A 694 34.05 61.10 -39.29
C LYS A 694 34.24 62.31 -38.34
N HIS A 695 33.84 62.31 -37.06
CA HIS A 695 33.81 63.54 -36.26
C HIS A 695 34.17 63.45 -34.76
N SER A 696 35.00 62.52 -34.29
CA SER A 696 35.43 62.46 -32.86
C SER A 696 36.72 63.24 -32.55
N ARG A 697 36.71 64.10 -31.52
CA ARG A 697 37.93 64.60 -30.85
C ARG A 697 38.21 63.71 -29.63
N ILE A 698 39.41 63.16 -29.56
CA ILE A 698 39.92 62.35 -28.46
C ILE A 698 40.58 63.32 -27.46
N LEU A 699 40.25 63.23 -26.18
CA LEU A 699 40.83 64.08 -25.14
C LEU A 699 42.05 63.46 -24.45
N ASP A 700 42.14 62.13 -24.39
CA ASP A 700 43.37 61.39 -24.08
C ASP A 700 43.20 59.91 -24.47
N HIS A 701 44.27 59.30 -25.01
CA HIS A 701 44.31 57.88 -25.39
C HIS A 701 45.67 57.30 -25.00
N PHE A 702 45.69 56.37 -24.04
CA PHE A 702 46.88 55.57 -23.76
C PHE A 702 46.74 54.24 -24.51
N ALA A 703 47.45 54.06 -25.63
CA ALA A 703 47.54 52.79 -26.35
C ALA A 703 48.94 52.59 -26.94
N LEU A 704 49.49 51.37 -26.77
CA LEU A 704 50.67 50.85 -27.47
C LEU A 704 50.38 50.66 -28.99
N PRO A 705 51.39 50.62 -29.88
CA PRO A 705 51.23 50.98 -31.28
C PRO A 705 50.53 49.87 -32.10
N MET A 706 49.43 50.18 -32.83
CA MET A 706 49.04 49.48 -34.08
C MET A 706 47.85 50.12 -34.86
N LYS A 707 47.72 49.70 -36.13
CA LYS A 707 47.03 50.27 -37.31
C LYS A 707 45.65 50.93 -37.09
N LEU A 708 45.57 52.23 -37.41
CA LEU A 708 44.32 52.96 -37.69
C LEU A 708 43.82 52.65 -39.11
N ILE A 709 42.59 52.13 -39.25
CA ILE A 709 41.89 52.05 -40.54
C ILE A 709 40.87 53.19 -40.58
N ARG A 710 41.16 54.25 -41.36
CA ARG A 710 40.19 55.30 -41.71
C ARG A 710 39.45 54.88 -42.98
N THR A 711 38.14 54.65 -42.89
CA THR A 711 37.29 54.49 -44.08
C THR A 711 36.78 55.86 -44.55
N SER A 712 37.00 56.15 -45.83
CA SER A 712 36.68 57.40 -46.54
C SER A 712 35.23 57.83 -46.47
#